data_AF-A5KQS2-F1
#
_entry.id   AF-A5KQS2-F1
#
_cell.length_a   1.000
_cell.length_b   1.000
_cell.length_c   1.000
_cell.angle_alpha   90.00
_cell.angle_beta   90.00
_cell.angle_gamma   90.00
#
_symmetry.space_group_name_H-M   'P 1'
#
loop_
_entity.id
_entity.type
_entity.pdbx_description
1 polymer ?
#
loop_
_entity_poly.entity_id
_entity_poly.type
_entity_poly.pdbx_seq_one_letter_code
_entity_poly.pdbx_strand_id
1 'polypeptide(L)'
;MKGWYRRTAMKAVVLIVGVLTGAMFFTSLIVTTRLTGTLNPAETVKLIGEPYEESSDFSNTVESYMLQVLEQFQLKTLFESDGAYNPDKVIDVMSYFGASGADAENHSGLVYRLSDLIEWSKAYSVESGGVYDKNAVIVCKQPSGKYYYYYTEEFLNQLETGELQLVLEDDRMDVESFLNDLSNGTLTSSGVSDKISIYDAEGSKLYTDCWNYGDSVRENYAPLGAANLLQVVNERPELNGKLMVIYDHLASVLTSINDKYSRYKSGWEHLEEGNTNFTYLYIDQDTKKVTTNKSEYANLMAKGESGIKTNIEECIADMKSGKNVKYIFVYPKLKDFETNMDILPTNEWDMVRSYDTDKTYDSIFAVAVDTSYPVKDMFYERDRIYEKNIPLLRGGFVILCLSGILFLISFVMSGLMAGRKDGDNEVHLTGFDRWKTEIAAVAVIGVWAVGTAVIVGMGMIDSDNVYNMVETLDYYGARYMSDMPEVYSMLFVQKVSFLEIAGAFLYGAFTFICFFAGYMSLIRRMKAKSLWNGSLLCMILSFCKRIVDSSNDVWRTVLWISAFLVIHWITFFVRNVPMALAALAADGVTFWIVVGSMLAKVRIKKGIEQIASGNLEYRIELKGLRGTERNIAENVNDIGSGLNRAIDEAMRNERLKTDLITNVSHDIKTPLTSIINYVDILKRSDIADEKILGYLDILEVKAQRLKTLTEDVVEASKVSSGNITLEYMDIDFREMVQQTEGEMAEKFAARNLSVVLNLPEEAAVIHVDGRRMWRVLENIFGNAAKYAMPGTRVYADLSVSESEVKFSLKNVSEQQLNISADELTERFIRGDISRSTEGSGLGLSIAKSLTEMQGGVFELYLDGDLFKVDIRFPRIKPM
;
A
#
# COMPACT_ATOMS: atom_id res chain seq x y z
N MET A 1 21.84 -30.57 -31.36
CA MET A 1 22.39 -29.79 -30.21
C MET A 1 21.31 -28.85 -29.70
N LYS A 2 21.30 -28.52 -28.39
CA LYS A 2 20.52 -27.44 -27.73
C LYS A 2 19.32 -27.87 -26.85
N GLY A 3 19.60 -28.63 -25.79
CA GLY A 3 18.76 -28.72 -24.58
C GLY A 3 19.48 -28.30 -23.28
N TRP A 4 20.79 -28.05 -23.33
CA TRP A 4 21.62 -27.85 -22.13
C TRP A 4 21.20 -26.64 -21.28
N TYR A 5 20.69 -25.57 -21.91
CA TYR A 5 20.19 -24.37 -21.24
C TYR A 5 18.88 -24.59 -20.46
N ARG A 6 18.20 -25.74 -20.65
CA ARG A 6 16.94 -26.07 -19.97
C ARG A 6 17.14 -26.83 -18.67
N ARG A 7 18.33 -27.40 -18.43
CA ARG A 7 18.68 -28.11 -17.19
C ARG A 7 18.71 -27.17 -15.99
N THR A 8 18.13 -27.62 -14.87
CA THR A 8 18.09 -26.84 -13.61
C THR A 8 19.49 -26.43 -13.13
N ALA A 9 20.47 -27.34 -13.23
CA ALA A 9 21.86 -27.05 -12.88
C ALA A 9 22.43 -25.88 -13.70
N MET A 10 22.15 -25.82 -15.00
CA MET A 10 22.65 -24.73 -15.84
C MET A 10 22.01 -23.38 -15.48
N LYS A 11 20.72 -23.38 -15.15
CA LYS A 11 20.03 -22.14 -14.70
C LYS A 11 20.62 -21.61 -13.39
N ALA A 12 20.92 -22.52 -12.46
CA ALA A 12 21.58 -22.14 -11.21
C ALA A 12 22.97 -21.56 -11.48
N VAL A 13 23.77 -22.19 -12.36
CA VAL A 13 25.09 -21.67 -12.76
C VAL A 13 24.97 -20.28 -13.37
N VAL A 14 24.07 -20.06 -14.33
CA VAL A 14 23.91 -18.75 -14.97
C VAL A 14 23.46 -17.67 -13.97
N LEU A 15 22.59 -18.01 -13.02
CA LEU A 15 22.20 -17.07 -11.96
C LEU A 15 23.35 -16.75 -11.01
N ILE A 16 24.11 -17.76 -10.57
CA ILE A 16 25.28 -17.56 -9.70
C ILE A 16 26.33 -16.71 -10.42
N VAL A 17 26.63 -17.02 -11.68
CA VAL A 17 27.56 -16.22 -12.50
C VAL A 17 27.03 -14.80 -12.65
N GLY A 18 25.74 -14.61 -12.91
CA GLY A 18 25.11 -13.29 -12.98
C GLY A 18 25.25 -12.50 -11.68
N VAL A 19 25.00 -13.11 -10.52
CA VAL A 19 25.15 -12.45 -9.21
C VAL A 19 26.62 -12.09 -8.94
N LEU A 20 27.54 -13.03 -9.13
CA LEU A 20 28.97 -12.80 -8.87
C LEU A 20 29.56 -11.76 -9.82
N THR A 21 29.22 -11.80 -11.10
CA THR A 21 29.70 -10.83 -12.09
C THR A 21 29.08 -9.45 -11.88
N GLY A 22 27.81 -9.36 -11.49
CA GLY A 22 27.20 -8.10 -11.06
C GLY A 22 27.89 -7.52 -9.82
N ALA A 23 28.17 -8.35 -8.82
CA ALA A 23 28.90 -7.95 -7.61
C ALA A 23 30.33 -7.48 -7.92
N MET A 24 31.06 -8.20 -8.78
CA MET A 24 32.38 -7.79 -9.27
C MET A 24 32.31 -6.46 -10.02
N PHE A 25 31.34 -6.29 -10.91
CA PHE A 25 31.13 -5.05 -11.65
C PHE A 25 30.93 -3.87 -10.70
N PHE A 26 30.02 -4.01 -9.74
CA PHE A 26 29.72 -2.98 -8.75
C PHE A 26 30.94 -2.63 -7.87
N THR A 27 31.64 -3.65 -7.36
CA THR A 27 32.85 -3.46 -6.55
C THR A 27 33.93 -2.76 -7.35
N SER A 28 34.17 -3.21 -8.58
CA SER A 28 35.19 -2.66 -9.45
C SER A 28 34.87 -1.24 -9.88
N LEU A 29 33.59 -0.91 -10.03
CA LEU A 29 33.13 0.44 -10.32
C LEU A 29 33.48 1.38 -9.16
N ILE A 30 33.15 1.00 -7.92
CA ILE A 30 33.48 1.78 -6.72
C ILE A 30 34.99 1.97 -6.57
N VAL A 31 35.77 0.89 -6.74
CA VAL A 31 37.24 0.97 -6.61
C VAL A 31 37.84 1.87 -7.69
N THR A 32 37.37 1.73 -8.94
CA THR A 32 37.87 2.55 -10.06
C THR A 32 37.55 4.02 -9.82
N THR A 33 36.30 4.35 -9.47
CA THR A 33 35.89 5.74 -9.22
C THR A 33 36.56 6.35 -7.99
N ARG A 34 36.85 5.55 -6.96
CA ARG A 34 37.64 5.98 -5.79
C ARG A 34 39.04 6.38 -6.17
N LEU A 35 39.69 5.60 -7.03
CA LEU A 35 41.06 5.87 -7.44
C LEU A 35 41.12 7.06 -8.42
N THR A 36 40.21 7.12 -9.40
CA THR A 36 40.24 8.14 -10.46
C THR A 36 39.47 9.42 -10.16
N GLY A 37 38.58 9.42 -9.16
CA GLY A 37 37.66 10.52 -8.86
C GLY A 37 36.68 10.87 -9.98
N THR A 38 36.59 10.04 -11.03
CA THR A 38 35.74 10.27 -12.19
C THR A 38 35.00 8.99 -12.60
N LEU A 39 33.79 9.16 -13.12
CA LEU A 39 33.01 8.10 -13.76
C LEU A 39 33.30 7.99 -15.27
N ASN A 40 34.08 8.92 -15.84
CA ASN A 40 34.36 8.95 -17.26
C ASN A 40 35.38 7.86 -17.64
N PRO A 41 35.00 6.87 -18.47
CA PRO A 41 35.92 5.81 -18.89
C PRO A 41 37.10 6.34 -19.73
N ALA A 42 36.90 7.42 -20.50
CA ALA A 42 37.95 7.98 -21.34
C ALA A 42 39.08 8.59 -20.49
N GLU A 43 38.72 9.31 -19.42
CA GLU A 43 39.67 9.88 -18.46
C GLU A 43 40.39 8.77 -17.68
N THR A 44 39.68 7.71 -17.28
CA THR A 44 40.28 6.55 -16.62
C THR A 44 41.32 5.86 -17.52
N VAL A 45 41.02 5.72 -18.82
CA VAL A 45 41.95 5.13 -19.79
C VAL A 45 43.16 6.04 -20.04
N LYS A 46 42.95 7.36 -20.16
CA LYS A 46 44.01 8.37 -20.27
C LYS A 46 45.01 8.21 -19.12
N LEU A 47 44.49 8.16 -17.90
CA LEU A 47 45.28 8.08 -16.69
C LEU A 47 46.11 6.78 -16.55
N ILE A 48 45.57 5.63 -16.99
CA ILE A 48 46.28 4.34 -16.97
C ILE A 48 47.54 4.34 -17.88
N GLY A 49 47.58 5.25 -18.86
CA GLY A 49 48.64 5.34 -19.86
C GLY A 49 49.66 6.46 -19.62
N GLU A 50 49.40 7.37 -18.69
CA GLU A 50 50.20 8.58 -18.47
C GLU A 50 51.08 8.47 -17.23
N PRO A 51 52.33 8.99 -17.28
CA PRO A 51 53.19 9.08 -16.11
C PRO A 51 52.64 10.15 -15.13
N TYR A 52 53.12 10.14 -13.88
CA TYR A 52 52.60 11.02 -12.83
C TYR A 52 52.71 12.50 -13.23
N GLU A 53 53.79 12.90 -13.91
CA GLU A 53 54.08 14.28 -14.34
C GLU A 53 53.10 14.84 -15.38
N GLU A 54 52.35 13.98 -16.07
CA GLU A 54 51.30 14.38 -17.02
C GLU A 54 49.88 14.24 -16.41
N SER A 55 49.79 13.75 -15.17
CA SER A 55 48.50 13.59 -14.50
C SER A 55 47.97 14.92 -13.95
N SER A 56 46.65 15.03 -13.84
CA SER A 56 45.99 16.15 -13.15
C SER A 56 46.38 16.25 -11.67
N ASP A 57 46.80 15.13 -11.08
CA ASP A 57 47.22 15.10 -9.69
C ASP A 57 48.55 15.84 -9.46
N PHE A 58 49.46 15.73 -10.43
CA PHE A 58 50.71 16.49 -10.44
C PHE A 58 50.44 17.98 -10.68
N SER A 59 49.62 18.35 -11.67
CA SER A 59 49.27 19.75 -11.92
C SER A 59 48.63 20.41 -10.69
N ASN A 60 47.69 19.73 -10.03
CA ASN A 60 47.06 20.22 -8.79
C ASN A 60 48.08 20.38 -7.65
N THR A 61 49.12 19.55 -7.62
CA THR A 61 50.20 19.68 -6.62
C THR A 61 51.07 20.90 -6.88
N VAL A 62 51.42 21.15 -8.15
CA VAL A 62 52.15 22.37 -8.55
C VAL A 62 51.32 23.61 -8.22
N GLU A 63 50.04 23.61 -8.55
CA GLU A 63 49.11 24.71 -8.24
C GLU A 63 48.99 24.96 -6.72
N SER A 64 48.88 23.91 -5.91
CA SER A 64 48.88 24.04 -4.44
C SER A 64 50.16 24.70 -3.92
N TYR A 65 51.33 24.32 -4.42
CA TYR A 65 52.60 24.97 -4.05
C TYR A 65 52.67 26.43 -4.54
N MET A 66 52.17 26.72 -5.74
CA MET A 66 52.04 28.09 -6.24
C MET A 66 51.18 28.96 -5.30
N LEU A 67 50.02 28.45 -4.88
CA LEU A 67 49.13 29.14 -3.95
C LEU A 67 49.78 29.38 -2.60
N GLN A 68 50.49 28.38 -2.05
CA GLN A 68 51.21 28.53 -0.78
C GLN A 68 52.29 29.62 -0.84
N VAL A 69 52.98 29.77 -1.97
CA VAL A 69 53.96 30.86 -2.19
C VAL A 69 53.28 32.22 -2.25
N LEU A 70 52.16 32.35 -2.97
CA LEU A 70 51.42 33.61 -3.07
C LEU A 70 50.78 33.99 -1.72
N GLU A 71 50.23 33.01 -1.01
CA GLU A 71 49.69 33.18 0.34
C GLU A 71 50.79 33.60 1.32
N GLN A 72 51.99 33.01 1.23
CA GLN A 72 53.15 33.43 2.02
C GLN A 72 53.42 34.93 1.86
N PHE A 73 53.35 35.48 0.65
CA PHE A 73 53.57 36.91 0.42
C PHE A 73 52.48 37.76 1.10
N GLN A 74 51.21 37.39 0.95
CA GLN A 74 50.11 38.11 1.58
C GLN A 74 50.18 38.06 3.11
N LEU A 75 50.50 36.91 3.68
CA LEU A 75 50.63 36.75 5.13
C LEU A 75 51.81 37.54 5.69
N LYS A 76 52.97 37.55 5.01
CA LYS A 76 54.10 38.40 5.41
C LYS A 76 53.72 39.88 5.37
N THR A 77 53.04 40.33 4.30
CA THR A 77 52.53 41.71 4.24
C THR A 77 51.54 42.02 5.37
N LEU A 78 50.71 41.06 5.78
CA LEU A 78 49.74 41.25 6.86
C LEU A 78 50.38 41.28 8.26
N PHE A 79 51.36 40.41 8.54
CA PHE A 79 51.88 40.19 9.89
C PHE A 79 53.24 40.84 10.17
N GLU A 80 53.99 41.23 9.14
CA GLU A 80 55.34 41.77 9.30
C GLU A 80 55.42 43.30 9.10
N SER A 81 56.41 43.91 9.73
CA SER A 81 56.90 45.25 9.40
C SER A 81 58.43 45.18 9.38
N ASP A 82 59.05 45.73 8.33
CA ASP A 82 60.50 45.63 8.09
C ASP A 82 61.05 44.18 8.11
N GLY A 83 60.22 43.21 7.70
CA GLY A 83 60.61 41.80 7.56
C GLY A 83 60.60 40.98 8.86
N ALA A 84 59.98 41.48 9.93
CA ALA A 84 59.76 40.74 11.17
C ALA A 84 58.32 40.90 11.65
N TYR A 85 57.80 39.89 12.37
CA TYR A 85 56.47 39.93 12.96
C TYR A 85 56.29 41.19 13.83
N ASN A 86 55.27 41.99 13.50
CA ASN A 86 54.96 43.23 14.20
C ASN A 86 53.58 43.13 14.88
N PRO A 87 53.52 42.81 16.19
CA PRO A 87 52.25 42.73 16.91
C PRO A 87 51.53 44.09 17.04
N ASP A 88 52.28 45.19 16.95
CA ASP A 88 51.76 46.56 17.04
C ASP A 88 51.31 47.11 15.68
N LYS A 89 51.40 46.31 14.60
CA LYS A 89 50.85 46.69 13.30
C LYS A 89 49.35 46.97 13.44
N VAL A 90 48.91 48.05 12.80
CA VAL A 90 47.54 48.52 12.89
C VAL A 90 46.71 48.00 11.71
N ILE A 91 45.50 47.52 12.01
CA ILE A 91 44.58 46.96 11.02
C ILE A 91 43.29 47.78 11.07
N ASP A 92 42.92 48.37 9.93
CA ASP A 92 41.61 49.00 9.74
C ASP A 92 40.60 47.93 9.29
N VAL A 93 39.58 47.68 10.13
CA VAL A 93 38.57 46.63 9.91
C VAL A 93 37.76 46.88 8.63
N MET A 94 37.55 48.14 8.27
CA MET A 94 36.74 48.50 7.10
C MET A 94 37.49 48.31 5.79
N SER A 95 38.84 48.37 5.79
CA SER A 95 39.68 48.18 4.60
C SER A 95 40.37 46.81 4.53
N TYR A 96 40.23 45.95 5.55
CA TYR A 96 40.92 44.64 5.63
C TYR A 96 40.71 43.72 4.41
N PHE A 97 39.55 43.76 3.77
CA PHE A 97 39.25 42.99 2.55
C PHE A 97 39.38 43.81 1.25
N GLY A 98 39.86 45.05 1.34
CA GLY A 98 40.02 45.99 0.23
C GLY A 98 41.34 45.86 -0.53
N ALA A 99 41.45 46.56 -1.66
CA ALA A 99 42.59 46.48 -2.58
C ALA A 99 43.92 46.98 -2.00
N SER A 100 43.92 47.85 -0.99
CA SER A 100 45.15 48.39 -0.39
C SER A 100 45.82 47.44 0.61
N GLY A 101 45.26 46.25 0.84
CA GLY A 101 45.69 45.38 1.93
C GLY A 101 45.58 46.07 3.29
N ALA A 102 46.03 45.39 4.34
CA ALA A 102 45.94 45.89 5.71
C ALA A 102 46.89 47.05 6.06
N ASP A 103 47.42 47.79 5.07
CA ASP A 103 48.18 49.01 5.30
C ASP A 103 47.21 50.18 5.53
N ALA A 104 46.98 50.46 6.81
CA ALA A 104 46.06 51.49 7.27
C ALA A 104 46.76 52.86 7.33
N GLU A 105 46.58 53.68 6.29
CA GLU A 105 46.23 55.07 6.59
C GLU A 105 44.89 55.00 7.35
N ASN A 106 44.81 55.59 8.55
CA ASN A 106 43.63 55.51 9.44
C ASN A 106 42.42 56.24 8.82
N HIS A 107 41.81 55.61 7.82
CA HIS A 107 40.73 56.18 7.03
C HIS A 107 39.40 56.02 7.77
N SER A 108 39.09 54.84 8.32
CA SER A 108 37.77 54.59 8.91
C SER A 108 37.65 54.97 10.39
N GLY A 109 38.76 54.97 11.15
CA GLY A 109 38.74 55.15 12.61
C GLY A 109 38.49 53.86 13.40
N LEU A 110 38.09 52.77 12.74
CA LEU A 110 37.89 51.44 13.33
C LEU A 110 39.19 50.61 13.20
N VAL A 111 40.23 51.13 13.82
CA VAL A 111 41.59 50.59 13.73
C VAL A 111 41.96 49.86 15.02
N TYR A 112 42.53 48.68 14.90
CA TYR A 112 42.92 47.84 16.05
C TYR A 112 44.37 47.40 15.91
N ARG A 113 45.04 47.11 17.04
CA ARG A 113 46.33 46.42 16.98
C ARG A 113 46.11 44.98 16.51
N LEU A 114 47.04 44.50 15.70
CA LEU A 114 47.04 43.15 15.17
C LEU A 114 47.02 42.10 16.29
N SER A 115 47.80 42.30 17.36
CA SER A 115 47.79 41.45 18.55
C SER A 115 46.41 41.36 19.20
N ASP A 116 45.74 42.49 19.40
CA ASP A 116 44.41 42.58 20.00
C ASP A 116 43.37 41.82 19.15
N LEU A 117 43.41 41.98 17.81
CA LEU A 117 42.51 41.25 16.90
C LEU A 117 42.75 39.74 16.91
N ILE A 118 44.01 39.29 17.01
CA ILE A 118 44.35 37.85 17.08
C ILE A 118 43.84 37.26 18.40
N GLU A 119 44.04 37.94 19.52
CA GLU A 119 43.53 37.48 20.82
C GLU A 119 42.00 37.46 20.85
N TRP A 120 41.37 38.51 20.31
CA TRP A 120 39.92 38.58 20.19
C TRP A 120 39.38 37.44 19.31
N SER A 121 40.03 37.16 18.18
CA SER A 121 39.67 36.08 17.26
C SER A 121 39.74 34.69 17.91
N LYS A 122 40.72 34.45 18.79
CA LYS A 122 40.80 33.18 19.55
C LYS A 122 39.60 33.00 20.48
N ALA A 123 39.26 34.03 21.25
CA ALA A 123 38.06 34.01 22.09
C ALA A 123 36.79 33.79 21.24
N TYR A 124 36.71 34.47 20.10
CA TYR A 124 35.62 34.38 19.13
C TYR A 124 35.43 32.96 18.57
N SER A 125 36.51 32.21 18.33
CA SER A 125 36.45 30.85 17.74
C SER A 125 35.97 29.75 18.70
N VAL A 126 36.09 29.95 20.02
CA VAL A 126 35.80 28.94 21.04
C VAL A 126 34.32 28.94 21.45
N GLU A 127 33.66 30.10 21.39
CA GLU A 127 32.25 30.26 21.74
C GLU A 127 31.33 29.92 20.55
N SER A 128 31.11 28.63 20.36
CA SER A 128 30.26 28.03 19.30
C SER A 128 28.74 28.28 19.44
N GLY A 129 28.32 29.46 19.90
CA GLY A 129 26.91 29.78 20.09
C GLY A 129 26.61 31.26 20.35
N GLY A 130 26.43 32.03 19.27
CA GLY A 130 25.85 33.38 19.30
C GLY A 130 26.85 34.49 19.55
N VAL A 131 27.57 34.89 18.50
CA VAL A 131 28.52 36.03 18.43
C VAL A 131 27.87 37.39 18.74
N TYR A 132 26.56 37.45 18.59
CA TYR A 132 25.80 38.66 18.79
C TYR A 132 25.21 38.67 20.20
N ASP A 133 25.63 39.64 21.00
CA ASP A 133 24.94 39.99 22.21
C ASP A 133 23.56 40.51 21.81
N LYS A 134 22.54 39.76 22.25
CA LYS A 134 21.15 40.16 22.06
C LYS A 134 20.88 41.40 22.87
N ASN A 135 20.29 42.38 22.22
CA ASN A 135 19.72 43.57 22.82
C ASN A 135 20.74 44.51 23.47
N ALA A 136 22.01 44.43 23.09
CA ALA A 136 23.08 45.20 23.73
C ALA A 136 23.24 46.64 23.20
N VAL A 137 22.58 47.00 22.09
CA VAL A 137 22.65 48.34 21.49
C VAL A 137 21.26 48.94 21.28
N ILE A 138 21.10 50.20 21.69
CA ILE A 138 19.94 51.05 21.41
C ILE A 138 20.31 52.06 20.34
N VAL A 139 19.45 52.23 19.35
CA VAL A 139 19.60 53.23 18.28
C VAL A 139 18.57 54.31 18.46
N CYS A 140 19.02 55.56 18.50
CA CYS A 140 18.17 56.73 18.60
C CYS A 140 18.31 57.63 17.36
N LYS A 141 17.19 58.11 16.85
CA LYS A 141 17.13 58.99 15.68
C LYS A 141 17.03 60.45 16.11
N GLN A 142 17.99 61.26 15.71
CA GLN A 142 18.00 62.70 15.93
C GLN A 142 17.00 63.42 15.02
N PRO A 143 16.52 64.64 15.38
CA PRO A 143 15.70 65.47 14.50
C PRO A 143 16.32 65.77 13.13
N SER A 144 17.66 65.74 13.03
CA SER A 144 18.41 65.89 11.78
C SER A 144 18.30 64.69 10.83
N GLY A 145 17.74 63.57 11.30
CA GLY A 145 17.70 62.29 10.58
C GLY A 145 18.92 61.40 10.77
N LYS A 146 19.95 61.86 11.52
CA LYS A 146 21.11 61.05 11.89
C LYS A 146 20.79 60.08 13.03
N TYR A 147 21.51 58.98 13.08
CA TYR A 147 21.40 58.00 14.16
C TYR A 147 22.46 58.24 15.23
N TYR A 148 22.14 57.92 16.47
CA TYR A 148 23.08 57.85 17.58
C TYR A 148 22.92 56.50 18.26
N TYR A 149 24.02 55.83 18.53
CA TYR A 149 24.05 54.48 19.06
C TYR A 149 24.54 54.50 20.50
N TYR A 150 23.83 53.80 21.39
CA TYR A 150 24.21 53.62 22.78
C TYR A 150 24.30 52.13 23.10
N TYR A 151 25.18 51.76 24.03
CA TYR A 151 24.99 50.49 24.71
C TYR A 151 23.79 50.57 25.65
N THR A 152 23.02 49.49 25.73
CA THR A 152 21.75 49.48 26.47
C THR A 152 21.92 49.87 27.93
N GLU A 153 22.96 49.39 28.62
CA GLU A 153 23.26 49.74 30.01
C GLU A 153 23.57 51.24 30.19
N GLU A 154 24.32 51.83 29.25
CA GLU A 154 24.67 53.25 29.29
C GLU A 154 23.44 54.13 29.06
N PHE A 155 22.60 53.76 28.10
CA PHE A 155 21.37 54.48 27.78
C PHE A 155 20.39 54.46 28.96
N LEU A 156 20.19 53.29 29.58
CA LEU A 156 19.31 53.15 30.75
C LEU A 156 19.85 53.93 31.96
N ASN A 157 21.17 53.88 32.21
CA ASN A 157 21.79 54.64 33.29
C ASN A 157 21.62 56.16 33.09
N GLN A 158 21.74 56.68 31.85
CA GLN A 158 21.50 58.11 31.58
C GLN A 158 20.04 58.54 31.82
N LEU A 159 19.07 57.62 31.65
CA LEU A 159 17.68 57.87 32.02
C LEU A 159 17.47 57.84 33.54
N GLU A 160 18.14 56.93 34.25
CA GLU A 160 18.07 56.83 35.72
C GLU A 160 18.72 58.02 36.44
N THR A 161 19.85 58.53 35.91
CA THR A 161 20.54 59.70 36.46
C THR A 161 19.87 61.02 36.10
N GLY A 162 18.89 61.01 35.19
CA GLY A 162 18.15 62.18 34.73
C GLY A 162 18.90 63.03 33.68
N GLU A 163 19.99 62.50 33.11
CA GLU A 163 20.70 63.12 31.99
C GLU A 163 19.86 63.09 30.70
N LEU A 164 19.08 62.03 30.53
CA LEU A 164 18.05 61.90 29.50
C LEU A 164 16.66 61.86 30.15
N GLN A 165 15.69 62.54 29.52
CA GLN A 165 14.29 62.52 29.93
C GLN A 165 13.42 61.99 28.80
N LEU A 166 12.81 60.83 29.02
CA LEU A 166 11.87 60.20 28.07
C LEU A 166 10.45 60.74 28.28
N VAL A 167 9.85 61.26 27.22
CA VAL A 167 8.45 61.68 27.17
C VAL A 167 7.70 60.81 26.16
N LEU A 168 6.64 60.15 26.62
CA LEU A 168 5.71 59.40 25.78
C LEU A 168 4.57 60.33 25.35
N GLU A 169 4.26 60.34 24.05
CA GLU A 169 3.17 61.13 23.45
C GLU A 169 1.82 60.37 23.44
N ASP A 170 1.78 59.12 23.93
CA ASP A 170 0.58 58.28 24.04
C ASP A 170 0.27 57.92 25.50
N ASP A 171 -0.85 58.42 26.02
CA ASP A 171 -1.32 58.19 27.40
C ASP A 171 -1.63 56.71 27.73
N ARG A 172 -1.61 55.80 26.74
CA ARG A 172 -1.90 54.36 26.92
C ARG A 172 -0.67 53.51 27.21
N MET A 173 0.53 54.07 27.13
CA MET A 173 1.78 53.35 27.29
C MET A 173 2.51 53.82 28.54
N ASP A 174 2.92 52.88 29.39
CA ASP A 174 3.68 53.18 30.60
C ASP A 174 5.19 53.22 30.29
N VAL A 175 5.91 54.13 30.95
CA VAL A 175 7.35 54.34 30.74
C VAL A 175 8.15 53.10 31.11
N GLU A 176 7.80 52.44 32.21
CA GLU A 176 8.50 51.23 32.68
C GLU A 176 8.29 50.06 31.70
N SER A 177 7.05 49.89 31.22
CA SER A 177 6.75 48.89 30.18
C SER A 177 7.52 49.15 28.89
N PHE A 178 7.61 50.41 28.45
CA PHE A 178 8.34 50.77 27.23
C PHE A 178 9.84 50.48 27.37
N LEU A 179 10.46 50.87 28.49
CA LEU A 179 11.88 50.62 28.73
C LEU A 179 12.19 49.11 28.83
N ASN A 180 11.26 48.33 29.38
CA ASN A 180 11.38 46.87 29.44
C ASN A 180 11.23 46.22 28.06
N ASP A 181 10.33 46.73 27.21
CA ASP A 181 10.19 46.26 25.82
C ASP A 181 11.40 46.68 24.95
N LEU A 182 11.98 47.84 25.24
CA LEU A 182 13.20 48.34 24.61
C LEU A 182 14.44 47.53 25.02
N SER A 183 14.60 47.21 26.30
CA SER A 183 15.75 46.43 26.79
C SER A 183 15.68 44.94 26.44
N ASN A 184 14.49 44.36 26.38
CA ASN A 184 14.30 42.95 25.99
C ASN A 184 14.26 42.71 24.48
N GLY A 185 14.41 43.75 23.66
CA GLY A 185 14.45 43.61 22.19
C GLY A 185 13.10 43.30 21.56
N THR A 186 12.01 43.70 22.20
CA THR A 186 10.66 43.60 21.62
C THR A 186 10.44 44.70 20.58
N LEU A 187 11.15 45.83 20.71
CA LEU A 187 11.11 46.99 19.81
C LEU A 187 12.36 47.03 18.92
N THR A 188 12.34 46.37 17.76
CA THR A 188 13.53 46.22 16.88
C THR A 188 13.53 47.06 15.61
N SER A 189 12.53 47.93 15.42
CA SER A 189 12.41 48.76 14.21
C SER A 189 11.96 50.18 14.50
N SER A 190 12.49 51.12 13.72
CA SER A 190 12.08 52.53 13.74
C SER A 190 10.61 52.67 13.32
N GLY A 191 9.93 53.65 13.92
CA GLY A 191 8.52 53.96 13.63
C GLY A 191 7.50 53.16 14.45
N VAL A 192 7.92 52.12 15.16
CA VAL A 192 7.08 51.49 16.21
C VAL A 192 6.94 52.43 17.42
N SER A 193 7.96 53.28 17.62
CA SER A 193 8.12 54.24 18.71
C SER A 193 8.03 55.71 18.26
N ASP A 194 7.39 56.01 17.12
CA ASP A 194 7.09 57.39 16.62
C ASP A 194 6.22 58.26 17.58
N LYS A 195 6.06 57.81 18.83
CA LYS A 195 5.34 58.47 19.92
C LYS A 195 6.26 58.74 21.12
N ILE A 196 7.59 58.75 20.93
CA ILE A 196 8.54 59.09 21.98
C ILE A 196 9.39 60.31 21.61
N SER A 197 9.66 61.14 22.60
CA SER A 197 10.59 62.25 22.49
C SER A 197 11.55 62.19 23.66
N ILE A 198 12.86 62.19 23.40
CA ILE A 198 13.89 62.22 24.45
C ILE A 198 14.54 63.60 24.49
N TYR A 199 14.60 64.16 25.69
CA TYR A 199 15.17 65.47 25.98
C TYR A 199 16.45 65.31 26.80
N ASP A 200 17.38 66.25 26.68
CA ASP A 200 18.50 66.36 27.63
C ASP A 200 18.05 66.97 28.97
N ALA A 201 18.97 67.02 29.94
CA ALA A 201 18.77 67.67 31.24
C ALA A 201 18.41 69.17 31.15
N GLU A 202 18.70 69.83 30.03
CA GLU A 202 18.40 71.26 29.78
C GLU A 202 17.04 71.47 29.09
N GLY A 203 16.34 70.39 28.73
CA GLY A 203 15.02 70.41 28.09
C GLY A 203 15.04 70.55 26.57
N SER A 204 16.19 70.36 25.91
CA SER A 204 16.31 70.34 24.44
C SER A 204 16.00 68.95 23.88
N LYS A 205 15.19 68.88 22.82
CA LYS A 205 14.82 67.59 22.20
C LYS A 205 16.02 67.00 21.43
N LEU A 206 16.57 65.91 21.95
CA LEU A 206 17.71 65.21 21.37
C LEU A 206 17.30 64.14 20.34
N TYR A 207 16.25 63.38 20.64
CA TYR A 207 15.83 62.25 19.80
C TYR A 207 14.31 62.25 19.54
N THR A 208 13.95 61.81 18.34
CA THR A 208 12.58 61.68 17.83
C THR A 208 12.06 60.24 17.85
N ASP A 209 12.97 59.26 17.99
CA ASP A 209 12.65 57.84 17.98
C ASP A 209 13.83 57.07 18.57
N CYS A 210 13.59 55.94 19.25
CA CYS A 210 14.62 55.02 19.72
C CYS A 210 14.10 53.57 19.73
N TRP A 211 14.90 52.63 19.24
CA TRP A 211 14.58 51.20 19.22
C TRP A 211 15.83 50.38 19.53
N ASN A 212 15.63 49.11 19.88
CA ASN A 212 16.70 48.16 20.10
C ASN A 212 17.26 47.66 18.76
N TYR A 213 18.58 47.63 18.61
CA TYR A 213 19.21 47.17 17.38
C TYR A 213 19.04 45.66 17.13
N GLY A 214 18.75 44.88 18.19
CA GLY A 214 18.66 43.43 18.16
C GLY A 214 20.03 42.79 18.41
N ASP A 215 20.52 42.06 17.41
CA ASP A 215 21.79 41.35 17.48
C ASP A 215 22.96 42.32 17.23
N SER A 216 23.89 42.44 18.19
CA SER A 216 25.04 43.36 18.11
C SER A 216 26.33 42.71 18.59
N VAL A 217 27.48 43.09 17.99
CA VAL A 217 28.78 42.59 18.44
C VAL A 217 29.28 43.48 19.57
N ARG A 218 29.50 42.90 20.75
CA ARG A 218 30.17 43.57 21.86
C ARG A 218 31.68 43.42 21.71
N GLU A 219 32.40 44.54 21.79
CA GLU A 219 33.84 44.53 21.63
C GLU A 219 34.58 44.06 22.89
N ASN A 220 35.57 43.18 22.70
CA ASN A 220 36.51 42.82 23.76
C ASN A 220 37.65 43.84 23.87
N TYR A 221 37.94 44.54 22.76
CA TYR A 221 38.99 45.55 22.65
C TYR A 221 38.42 46.79 21.98
N ALA A 222 38.74 47.98 22.49
CA ALA A 222 38.31 49.24 21.90
C ALA A 222 39.18 49.62 20.67
N PRO A 223 38.62 50.32 19.67
CA PRO A 223 39.42 50.90 18.58
C PRO A 223 40.50 51.85 19.10
N LEU A 224 41.65 51.88 18.44
CA LEU A 224 42.76 52.77 18.78
C LEU A 224 42.33 54.24 18.69
N GLY A 225 42.46 54.96 19.80
CA GLY A 225 42.10 56.38 19.91
C GLY A 225 40.63 56.64 20.25
N ALA A 226 39.84 55.61 20.54
CA ALA A 226 38.45 55.72 21.01
C ALA A 226 38.23 54.89 22.28
N ALA A 227 37.21 55.24 23.07
CA ALA A 227 36.82 54.50 24.27
C ALA A 227 36.08 53.20 23.95
N ASN A 228 35.30 53.19 22.87
CA ASN A 228 34.49 52.05 22.43
C ASN A 228 34.14 52.16 20.92
N LEU A 229 33.60 51.10 20.33
CA LEU A 229 33.24 51.04 18.91
C LEU A 229 32.14 52.06 18.56
N LEU A 230 31.09 52.16 19.38
CA LEU A 230 29.97 53.06 19.11
C LEU A 230 30.38 54.54 19.12
N GLN A 231 31.37 54.94 19.93
CA GLN A 231 31.91 56.29 19.92
C GLN A 231 32.43 56.67 18.52
N VAL A 232 33.21 55.78 17.89
CA VAL A 232 33.74 56.01 16.54
C VAL A 232 32.60 56.16 15.53
N VAL A 233 31.57 55.32 15.64
CA VAL A 233 30.39 55.35 14.76
C VAL A 233 29.56 56.62 14.94
N ASN A 234 29.45 57.12 16.17
CA ASN A 234 28.70 58.34 16.49
C ASN A 234 29.43 59.61 16.07
N GLU A 235 30.76 59.67 16.24
CA GLU A 235 31.57 60.85 15.94
C GLU A 235 31.84 61.02 14.44
N ARG A 236 31.86 59.92 13.67
CA ARG A 236 32.19 59.95 12.24
C ARG A 236 30.94 59.92 11.35
N PRO A 237 30.66 60.99 10.59
CA PRO A 237 29.48 61.05 9.71
C PRO A 237 29.43 59.94 8.65
N GLU A 238 30.58 59.44 8.21
CA GLU A 238 30.70 58.43 7.15
C GLU A 238 30.24 57.02 7.58
N LEU A 239 30.23 56.77 8.88
CA LEU A 239 29.85 55.49 9.51
C LEU A 239 28.39 55.48 10.01
N ASN A 240 27.74 56.63 10.06
CA ASN A 240 26.37 56.75 10.52
C ASN A 240 25.43 55.87 9.69
N GLY A 241 24.61 55.04 10.34
CA GLY A 241 23.70 54.11 9.65
C GLY A 241 24.35 52.82 9.13
N LYS A 242 25.67 52.60 9.32
CA LYS A 242 26.41 51.45 8.78
C LYS A 242 26.82 50.40 9.83
N LEU A 243 26.19 50.40 10.99
CA LEU A 243 26.59 49.52 12.10
C LEU A 243 26.58 48.02 11.75
N MET A 244 25.61 47.56 10.95
CA MET A 244 25.56 46.17 10.46
C MET A 244 26.79 45.83 9.61
N VAL A 245 27.15 46.70 8.67
CA VAL A 245 28.32 46.52 7.81
C VAL A 245 29.59 46.46 8.65
N ILE A 246 29.70 47.31 9.67
CA ILE A 246 30.84 47.29 10.60
C ILE A 246 30.93 45.95 11.34
N TYR A 247 29.82 45.45 11.88
CA TYR A 247 29.79 44.16 12.56
C TYR A 247 30.12 42.99 11.63
N ASP A 248 29.58 42.97 10.41
CA ASP A 248 29.89 41.94 9.41
C ASP A 248 31.39 41.94 9.04
N HIS A 249 31.97 43.12 8.83
CA HIS A 249 33.40 43.27 8.56
C HIS A 249 34.25 42.80 9.74
N LEU A 250 33.91 43.24 10.96
CA LEU A 250 34.61 42.85 12.18
C LEU A 250 34.54 41.33 12.42
N ALA A 251 33.35 40.73 12.28
CA ALA A 251 33.17 39.28 12.39
C ALA A 251 34.00 38.54 11.32
N SER A 252 34.05 39.04 10.09
CA SER A 252 34.85 38.48 9.01
C SER A 252 36.36 38.58 9.26
N VAL A 253 36.82 39.69 9.86
CA VAL A 253 38.21 39.83 10.34
C VAL A 253 38.48 38.81 11.45
N LEU A 254 37.63 38.75 12.48
CA LEU A 254 37.80 37.87 13.64
C LEU A 254 37.68 36.39 13.29
N THR A 255 36.95 36.01 12.26
CA THR A 255 36.91 34.62 11.79
C THR A 255 38.15 34.23 10.99
N SER A 256 38.70 35.16 10.20
CA SER A 256 39.82 34.87 9.29
C SER A 256 41.21 35.07 9.90
N ILE A 257 41.38 36.04 10.80
CA ILE A 257 42.71 36.50 11.20
C ILE A 257 43.49 35.48 12.02
N ASN A 258 42.83 34.69 12.89
CA ASN A 258 43.51 33.64 13.66
C ASN A 258 43.89 32.43 12.81
N ASP A 259 43.09 32.09 11.79
CA ASP A 259 43.46 31.05 10.82
C ASP A 259 44.69 31.50 10.01
N LYS A 260 44.66 32.71 9.45
CA LYS A 260 45.81 33.33 8.77
C LYS A 260 47.05 33.40 9.67
N TYR A 261 46.88 33.77 10.94
CA TYR A 261 47.99 33.82 11.91
C TYR A 261 48.56 32.43 12.19
N SER A 262 47.71 31.41 12.28
CA SER A 262 48.13 30.02 12.48
C SER A 262 48.96 29.52 11.30
N ARG A 263 48.54 29.82 10.06
CA ARG A 263 49.29 29.52 8.83
C ARG A 263 50.60 30.30 8.71
N TYR A 264 50.60 31.58 9.10
CA TYR A 264 51.83 32.38 9.19
C TYR A 264 52.84 31.73 10.17
N LYS A 265 52.35 31.26 11.32
CA LYS A 265 53.17 30.67 12.37
C LYS A 265 53.64 29.25 12.07
N SER A 266 52.90 28.45 11.29
CA SER A 266 53.36 27.13 10.83
C SER A 266 54.58 27.22 9.93
N GLY A 267 54.83 28.40 9.36
CA GLY A 267 55.99 28.67 8.54
C GLY A 267 55.94 27.96 7.18
N TRP A 268 57.07 28.01 6.48
CA TRP A 268 57.22 27.51 5.11
C TRP A 268 58.54 26.78 4.92
N GLU A 269 59.04 26.10 5.95
CA GLU A 269 60.33 25.36 5.93
C GLU A 269 60.37 24.33 4.79
N HIS A 270 59.22 23.77 4.42
CA HIS A 270 59.09 22.82 3.30
C HIS A 270 59.30 23.46 1.92
N LEU A 271 59.22 24.79 1.81
CA LEU A 271 59.50 25.51 0.56
C LEU A 271 60.97 25.98 0.46
N GLU A 272 61.78 25.80 1.50
CA GLU A 272 63.19 26.23 1.51
C GLU A 272 64.07 25.39 0.57
N GLU A 273 65.19 25.99 0.12
CA GLU A 273 66.17 25.31 -0.73
C GLU A 273 66.66 24.00 -0.07
N GLY A 274 66.58 22.89 -0.81
CA GLY A 274 67.00 21.58 -0.31
C GLY A 274 65.92 20.78 0.43
N ASN A 275 64.79 21.39 0.78
CA ASN A 275 63.64 20.73 1.41
C ASN A 275 62.51 20.38 0.41
N THR A 276 62.58 20.88 -0.82
CA THR A 276 61.61 20.56 -1.89
C THR A 276 62.26 20.46 -3.27
N ASN A 277 61.60 19.71 -4.17
CA ASN A 277 61.85 19.65 -5.60
C ASN A 277 61.22 20.84 -6.37
N PHE A 278 60.43 21.69 -5.70
CA PHE A 278 59.77 22.86 -6.27
C PHE A 278 60.63 24.12 -6.12
N THR A 279 60.86 24.81 -7.23
CA THR A 279 61.58 26.08 -7.29
C THR A 279 60.63 27.18 -7.76
N TYR A 280 60.63 28.32 -7.08
CA TYR A 280 59.85 29.48 -7.51
C TYR A 280 60.71 30.73 -7.63
N LEU A 281 60.26 31.65 -8.47
CA LEU A 281 60.84 32.96 -8.71
C LEU A 281 59.68 33.95 -8.91
N TYR A 282 59.51 34.86 -7.96
CA TYR A 282 58.56 35.96 -8.03
C TYR A 282 59.33 37.27 -8.18
N ILE A 283 59.00 38.03 -9.21
CA ILE A 283 59.64 39.32 -9.53
C ILE A 283 58.55 40.37 -9.62
N ASP A 284 58.63 41.34 -8.73
CA ASP A 284 57.85 42.57 -8.80
C ASP A 284 58.66 43.59 -9.61
N GLN A 285 58.16 43.98 -10.79
CA GLN A 285 58.89 44.92 -11.67
C GLN A 285 58.80 46.36 -11.18
N ASP A 286 57.78 46.71 -10.38
CA ASP A 286 57.58 48.06 -9.85
C ASP A 286 58.51 48.31 -8.66
N THR A 287 58.50 47.41 -7.67
CA THR A 287 59.38 47.50 -6.49
C THR A 287 60.78 46.97 -6.75
N LYS A 288 60.99 46.30 -7.89
CA LYS A 288 62.26 45.67 -8.28
C LYS A 288 62.71 44.62 -7.25
N LYS A 289 61.78 44.02 -6.51
CA LYS A 289 62.05 43.01 -5.48
C LYS A 289 61.98 41.61 -6.09
N VAL A 290 62.98 40.79 -5.78
CA VAL A 290 63.04 39.39 -6.19
C VAL A 290 62.82 38.51 -4.96
N THR A 291 61.87 37.59 -5.04
CA THR A 291 61.60 36.59 -4.00
C THR A 291 61.67 35.20 -4.59
N THR A 292 62.47 34.33 -4.00
CA THR A 292 62.76 32.99 -4.51
C THR A 292 63.24 32.10 -3.37
N ASN A 293 63.01 30.80 -3.48
CA ASN A 293 63.61 29.82 -2.59
C ASN A 293 64.99 29.33 -3.06
N LYS A 294 65.50 29.74 -4.22
CA LYS A 294 66.81 29.34 -4.72
C LYS A 294 67.83 30.46 -4.55
N SER A 295 68.82 30.23 -3.71
CA SER A 295 69.83 31.23 -3.32
C SER A 295 70.61 31.83 -4.50
N GLU A 296 70.85 31.03 -5.55
CA GLU A 296 71.49 31.48 -6.80
C GLU A 296 70.70 32.61 -7.49
N TYR A 297 69.37 32.61 -7.36
CA TYR A 297 68.47 33.58 -7.99
C TYR A 297 68.20 34.81 -7.10
N ALA A 298 68.55 34.77 -5.82
CA ALA A 298 68.27 35.88 -4.88
C ALA A 298 69.08 37.16 -5.19
N ASN A 299 70.26 37.04 -5.82
CA ASN A 299 71.17 38.16 -6.09
C ASN A 299 70.98 38.82 -7.47
N LEU A 300 69.87 38.57 -8.17
CA LEU A 300 69.64 39.06 -9.54
C LEU A 300 69.65 40.60 -9.66
N MET A 301 69.35 41.32 -8.57
CA MET A 301 69.30 42.77 -8.50
C MET A 301 70.66 43.46 -8.27
N ALA A 302 71.71 42.70 -7.93
CA ALA A 302 73.04 43.26 -7.60
C ALA A 302 73.84 43.74 -8.83
N LYS A 303 73.37 43.50 -10.05
CA LYS A 303 74.11 43.75 -11.31
C LYS A 303 73.45 44.78 -12.25
N GLY A 304 73.00 45.93 -11.73
CA GLY A 304 72.65 47.14 -12.51
C GLY A 304 71.47 47.03 -13.50
N GLU A 305 70.86 48.18 -13.85
CA GLU A 305 69.56 48.24 -14.56
C GLU A 305 69.54 47.61 -15.97
N SER A 306 70.65 47.64 -16.71
CA SER A 306 70.71 47.05 -18.06
C SER A 306 70.93 45.52 -18.04
N GLY A 307 71.27 44.93 -16.90
CA GLY A 307 71.50 43.50 -16.74
C GLY A 307 70.27 42.72 -16.22
N ILE A 308 69.31 43.39 -15.59
CA ILE A 308 68.16 42.73 -14.92
C ILE A 308 67.35 41.90 -15.92
N LYS A 309 66.99 42.46 -17.08
CA LYS A 309 66.19 41.75 -18.09
C LYS A 309 66.92 40.51 -18.65
N THR A 310 68.20 40.65 -18.97
CA THR A 310 69.04 39.53 -19.46
C THR A 310 69.24 38.47 -18.37
N ASN A 311 69.38 38.87 -17.10
CA ASN A 311 69.52 37.93 -15.98
C ASN A 311 68.22 37.17 -15.68
N ILE A 312 67.04 37.79 -15.84
CA ILE A 312 65.74 37.12 -15.70
C ILE A 312 65.58 36.07 -16.82
N GLU A 313 65.91 36.43 -18.06
CA GLU A 313 65.89 35.50 -19.19
C GLU A 313 66.87 34.33 -18.99
N GLU A 314 68.05 34.57 -18.39
CA GLU A 314 69.02 33.52 -18.03
C GLU A 314 68.48 32.58 -16.93
N CYS A 315 67.86 33.10 -15.87
CA CYS A 315 67.25 32.27 -14.83
C CYS A 315 66.08 31.44 -15.35
N ILE A 316 65.20 32.04 -16.15
CA ILE A 316 64.09 31.32 -16.78
C ILE A 316 64.63 30.25 -17.75
N ALA A 317 65.72 30.55 -18.47
CA ALA A 317 66.38 29.56 -19.32
C ALA A 317 66.99 28.41 -18.51
N ASP A 318 67.60 28.69 -17.34
CA ASP A 318 68.11 27.67 -16.42
C ASP A 318 66.99 26.77 -15.91
N MET A 319 65.87 27.35 -15.46
CA MET A 319 64.65 26.63 -15.04
C MET A 319 64.05 25.77 -16.18
N LYS A 320 64.30 26.11 -17.45
CA LYS A 320 63.88 25.31 -18.63
C LYS A 320 64.90 24.24 -19.05
N SER A 321 66.16 24.38 -18.67
CA SER A 321 67.28 23.64 -19.29
C SER A 321 67.40 22.19 -18.85
N GLY A 322 66.71 21.79 -17.78
CA GLY A 322 66.72 20.43 -17.25
C GLY A 322 65.89 19.46 -18.08
N LYS A 323 66.41 18.24 -18.32
CA LYS A 323 65.70 17.17 -19.06
C LYS A 323 64.45 16.65 -18.33
N ASN A 324 64.42 16.75 -17.00
CA ASN A 324 63.37 16.23 -16.12
C ASN A 324 62.74 17.37 -15.32
N VAL A 325 62.17 18.37 -16.02
CA VAL A 325 61.60 19.55 -15.38
C VAL A 325 60.23 19.86 -15.95
N LYS A 326 59.27 20.12 -15.06
CA LYS A 326 57.95 20.68 -15.39
C LYS A 326 57.90 22.12 -14.89
N TYR A 327 57.36 23.04 -15.69
CA TYR A 327 57.39 24.47 -15.36
C TYR A 327 56.12 25.20 -15.77
N ILE A 328 55.86 26.32 -15.08
CA ILE A 328 54.81 27.29 -15.39
C ILE A 328 55.40 28.69 -15.24
N PHE A 329 55.27 29.51 -16.28
CA PHE A 329 55.72 30.90 -16.29
C PHE A 329 54.55 31.82 -16.58
N VAL A 330 54.19 32.61 -15.57
CA VAL A 330 53.08 33.56 -15.60
C VAL A 330 53.63 34.97 -15.75
N TYR A 331 53.41 35.56 -16.92
CA TYR A 331 53.85 36.92 -17.27
C TYR A 331 52.71 37.94 -17.13
N PRO A 332 53.01 39.26 -17.16
CA PRO A 332 52.03 40.35 -17.14
C PRO A 332 50.87 40.20 -18.13
N LYS A 333 51.13 39.62 -19.30
CA LYS A 333 50.10 39.42 -20.34
C LYS A 333 49.86 37.93 -20.52
N LEU A 334 48.59 37.53 -20.50
CA LEU A 334 48.18 36.14 -20.70
C LEU A 334 48.76 35.49 -21.97
N LYS A 335 48.89 36.27 -23.05
CA LYS A 335 49.46 35.78 -24.32
C LYS A 335 50.93 35.34 -24.24
N ASP A 336 51.65 35.77 -23.21
CA ASP A 336 53.06 35.49 -23.01
C ASP A 336 53.24 34.33 -21.99
N PHE A 337 52.16 33.71 -21.52
CA PHE A 337 52.19 32.54 -20.62
C PHE A 337 52.89 31.35 -21.28
N GLU A 338 53.73 30.64 -20.53
CA GLU A 338 54.49 29.50 -21.02
C GLU A 338 54.46 28.33 -20.02
N THR A 339 54.24 27.11 -20.52
CA THR A 339 54.30 25.88 -19.73
C THR A 339 54.59 24.66 -20.63
N ASN A 340 55.12 23.59 -20.05
CA ASN A 340 55.21 22.26 -20.66
C ASN A 340 54.28 21.22 -19.99
N MET A 341 53.25 21.69 -19.28
CA MET A 341 52.22 20.89 -18.62
C MET A 341 50.88 20.97 -19.38
N ASP A 342 50.04 19.95 -19.27
CA ASP A 342 48.69 19.89 -19.86
C ASP A 342 47.69 20.67 -18.98
N ILE A 343 47.80 22.01 -18.98
CA ILE A 343 46.99 22.93 -18.15
C ILE A 343 46.37 24.06 -19.00
N LEU A 344 45.38 24.77 -18.45
CA LEU A 344 44.62 25.83 -19.14
C LEU A 344 45.12 27.23 -18.75
N PRO A 345 45.96 27.92 -19.56
CA PRO A 345 46.66 29.15 -19.17
C PRO A 345 45.83 30.25 -18.49
N THR A 346 44.54 30.34 -18.81
CA THR A 346 43.61 31.30 -18.21
C THR A 346 43.48 31.11 -16.71
N ASN A 347 43.41 29.86 -16.23
CA ASN A 347 43.14 29.55 -14.84
C ASN A 347 44.31 29.95 -13.95
N GLU A 348 45.52 29.55 -14.32
CA GLU A 348 46.73 29.83 -13.55
C GLU A 348 47.12 31.30 -13.65
N TRP A 349 46.87 31.94 -14.80
CA TRP A 349 47.07 33.38 -14.94
C TRP A 349 46.10 34.17 -14.05
N ASP A 350 44.81 33.87 -14.09
CA ASP A 350 43.80 34.53 -13.25
C ASP A 350 44.09 34.28 -11.76
N MET A 351 44.50 33.06 -11.39
CA MET A 351 44.91 32.70 -10.04
C MET A 351 46.03 33.62 -9.54
N VAL A 352 47.16 33.69 -10.24
CA VAL A 352 48.30 34.54 -9.84
C VAL A 352 47.87 36.01 -9.75
N ARG A 353 47.05 36.49 -10.68
CA ARG A 353 46.57 37.88 -10.69
C ARG A 353 45.59 38.21 -9.58
N SER A 354 44.84 37.24 -9.07
CA SER A 354 43.94 37.45 -7.94
C SER A 354 44.68 37.75 -6.63
N TYR A 355 45.95 37.36 -6.51
CA TYR A 355 46.78 37.60 -5.33
C TYR A 355 47.64 38.87 -5.42
N ASP A 356 47.67 39.53 -6.58
CA ASP A 356 48.42 40.76 -6.84
C ASP A 356 47.73 41.96 -6.18
N THR A 357 48.30 42.45 -5.07
CA THR A 357 47.66 43.44 -4.19
C THR A 357 47.50 44.81 -4.84
N ASP A 358 48.44 45.24 -5.71
CA ASP A 358 48.44 46.60 -6.25
C ASP A 358 47.75 46.71 -7.63
N LYS A 359 47.26 45.60 -8.18
CA LYS A 359 46.63 45.51 -9.52
C LYS A 359 47.45 46.14 -10.65
N THR A 360 48.76 46.34 -10.50
CA THR A 360 49.61 46.90 -11.56
C THR A 360 49.92 45.89 -12.67
N TYR A 361 49.55 44.60 -12.49
CA TYR A 361 49.73 43.52 -13.46
C TYR A 361 51.18 43.31 -13.94
N ASP A 362 52.18 43.98 -13.37
CA ASP A 362 53.57 43.97 -13.88
C ASP A 362 54.50 43.00 -13.12
N SER A 363 53.95 41.98 -12.48
CA SER A 363 54.72 40.91 -11.83
C SER A 363 54.94 39.69 -12.74
N ILE A 364 56.11 39.05 -12.60
CA ILE A 364 56.43 37.76 -13.23
C ILE A 364 56.48 36.70 -12.12
N PHE A 365 55.73 35.61 -12.30
CA PHE A 365 55.77 34.46 -11.41
C PHE A 365 56.16 33.20 -12.18
N ALA A 366 57.30 32.63 -11.81
CA ALA A 366 57.90 31.50 -12.49
C ALA A 366 58.11 30.35 -11.52
N VAL A 367 57.68 29.14 -11.90
CA VAL A 367 57.85 27.94 -11.10
C VAL A 367 58.38 26.78 -11.94
N ALA A 368 59.21 25.94 -11.32
CA ALA A 368 59.75 24.73 -11.92
C ALA A 368 59.83 23.61 -10.88
N VAL A 369 59.58 22.37 -11.30
CA VAL A 369 59.66 21.18 -10.45
C VAL A 369 60.64 20.18 -11.08
N ASP A 370 61.63 19.76 -10.29
CA ASP A 370 62.54 18.67 -10.68
C ASP A 370 61.83 17.32 -10.53
N THR A 371 61.48 16.71 -11.67
CA THR A 371 60.75 15.44 -11.73
C THR A 371 61.67 14.23 -11.58
N SER A 372 62.96 14.42 -11.30
CA SER A 372 63.84 13.33 -10.83
C SER A 372 63.72 13.08 -9.33
N TYR A 373 62.99 13.96 -8.62
CA TYR A 373 62.71 13.89 -7.19
C TYR A 373 63.94 13.63 -6.29
N PRO A 374 65.02 14.45 -6.39
CA PRO A 374 66.18 14.32 -5.52
C PRO A 374 65.84 14.48 -4.02
N VAL A 375 64.81 15.27 -3.70
CA VAL A 375 64.29 15.47 -2.35
C VAL A 375 63.05 14.59 -2.13
N LYS A 376 62.90 14.00 -0.94
CA LYS A 376 61.72 13.21 -0.57
C LYS A 376 60.62 14.10 -0.02
N ASP A 377 60.12 15.00 -0.87
CA ASP A 377 59.01 15.88 -0.55
C ASP A 377 57.67 15.27 -1.02
N MET A 378 56.61 16.08 -0.99
CA MET A 378 55.27 15.67 -1.41
C MET A 378 55.21 15.18 -2.86
N PHE A 379 56.00 15.75 -3.77
CA PHE A 379 56.02 15.30 -5.17
C PHE A 379 56.58 13.87 -5.28
N TYR A 380 57.64 13.54 -4.54
CA TYR A 380 58.17 12.18 -4.45
C TYR A 380 57.15 11.19 -3.89
N GLU A 381 56.49 11.55 -2.78
CA GLU A 381 55.52 10.66 -2.14
C GLU A 381 54.32 10.37 -3.06
N ARG A 382 53.82 11.41 -3.75
CA ARG A 382 52.72 11.26 -4.70
C ARG A 382 53.10 10.43 -5.91
N ASP A 383 54.29 10.60 -6.47
CA ASP A 383 54.84 9.74 -7.52
C ASP A 383 54.83 8.25 -7.09
N ARG A 384 55.36 7.94 -5.89
CA ARG A 384 55.38 6.56 -5.38
C ARG A 384 53.98 5.97 -5.17
N ILE A 385 53.03 6.80 -4.70
CA ILE A 385 51.63 6.39 -4.51
C ILE A 385 50.95 6.14 -5.86
N TYR A 386 51.15 7.05 -6.82
CA TYR A 386 50.62 6.96 -8.18
C TYR A 386 51.14 5.68 -8.87
N GLU A 387 52.45 5.48 -8.91
CA GLU A 387 53.06 4.27 -9.49
C GLU A 387 52.54 2.97 -8.85
N LYS A 388 52.30 2.98 -7.52
CA LYS A 388 51.77 1.82 -6.80
C LYS A 388 50.32 1.52 -7.16
N ASN A 389 49.50 2.54 -7.39
CA ASN A 389 48.05 2.41 -7.61
C ASN A 389 47.68 2.18 -9.08
N ILE A 390 48.50 2.62 -10.04
CA ILE A 390 48.23 2.45 -11.48
C ILE A 390 48.01 0.97 -11.89
N PRO A 391 48.80 -0.02 -11.42
CA PRO A 391 48.53 -1.44 -11.70
C PRO A 391 47.19 -1.92 -11.15
N LEU A 392 46.81 -1.45 -9.94
CA LEU A 392 45.53 -1.78 -9.32
C LEU A 392 44.36 -1.19 -10.12
N LEU A 393 44.49 0.07 -10.56
CA LEU A 393 43.52 0.74 -11.42
C LEU A 393 43.35 0.01 -12.75
N ARG A 394 44.46 -0.38 -13.39
CA ARG A 394 44.43 -1.15 -14.65
C ARG A 394 43.73 -2.49 -14.46
N GLY A 395 44.04 -3.22 -13.39
CA GLY A 395 43.38 -4.48 -13.05
C GLY A 395 41.88 -4.31 -12.77
N GLY A 396 41.53 -3.30 -11.98
CA GLY A 396 40.15 -2.92 -11.68
C GLY A 396 39.37 -2.58 -12.95
N PHE A 397 39.91 -1.74 -13.82
CA PHE A 397 39.23 -1.37 -15.07
C PHE A 397 38.96 -2.58 -15.98
N VAL A 398 39.92 -3.51 -16.10
CA VAL A 398 39.73 -4.76 -16.87
C VAL A 398 38.64 -5.64 -16.24
N ILE A 399 38.65 -5.80 -14.91
CA ILE A 399 37.62 -6.57 -14.19
C ILE A 399 36.24 -5.92 -14.39
N LEU A 400 36.14 -4.60 -14.31
CA LEU A 400 34.91 -3.85 -14.56
C LEU A 400 34.33 -4.16 -15.95
N CYS A 401 35.14 -4.08 -17.01
CA CYS A 401 34.68 -4.39 -18.36
C CYS A 401 34.26 -5.87 -18.54
N LEU A 402 35.11 -6.81 -18.09
CA LEU A 402 34.84 -8.25 -18.23
C LEU A 402 33.61 -8.69 -17.45
N SER A 403 33.47 -8.22 -16.21
CA SER A 403 32.33 -8.52 -15.34
C SER A 403 31.04 -7.93 -15.89
N GLY A 404 31.07 -6.72 -16.46
CA GLY A 404 29.92 -6.12 -17.14
C GLY A 404 29.43 -6.94 -18.34
N ILE A 405 30.35 -7.39 -19.20
CA ILE A 405 30.02 -8.25 -20.36
C ILE A 405 29.42 -9.58 -19.89
N LEU A 406 30.04 -10.25 -18.92
CA LEU A 406 29.56 -11.54 -18.40
C LEU A 406 28.21 -11.38 -17.68
N PHE A 407 28.00 -10.26 -16.99
CA PHE A 407 26.73 -9.93 -16.36
C PHE A 407 25.62 -9.78 -17.41
N LEU A 408 25.85 -9.04 -18.50
CA LEU A 408 24.88 -8.88 -19.58
C LEU A 408 24.53 -10.22 -20.24
N ILE A 409 25.53 -11.07 -20.51
CA ILE A 409 25.31 -12.42 -21.04
C ILE A 409 24.43 -13.23 -20.08
N SER A 410 24.74 -13.20 -18.78
CA SER A 410 24.00 -13.93 -17.74
C SER A 410 22.57 -13.39 -17.55
N PHE A 411 22.39 -12.08 -17.64
CA PHE A 411 21.10 -11.39 -17.57
C PHE A 411 20.16 -11.81 -18.70
N VAL A 412 20.66 -11.79 -19.93
CA VAL A 412 19.91 -12.21 -21.13
C VAL A 412 19.62 -13.71 -21.07
N MET A 413 20.61 -14.54 -20.74
CA MET A 413 20.45 -15.99 -20.63
C MET A 413 19.44 -16.38 -19.54
N SER A 414 19.50 -15.75 -18.36
CA SER A 414 18.53 -15.95 -17.29
C SER A 414 17.11 -15.63 -17.74
N GLY A 415 16.92 -14.51 -18.44
CA GLY A 415 15.64 -14.12 -19.03
C GLY A 415 15.11 -15.15 -20.01
N LEU A 416 15.95 -15.66 -20.92
CA LEU A 416 15.58 -16.70 -21.88
C LEU A 416 15.20 -18.03 -21.20
N MET A 417 15.93 -18.40 -20.13
CA MET A 417 15.73 -19.64 -19.37
C MET A 417 14.55 -19.59 -18.39
N ALA A 418 14.13 -18.40 -17.97
CA ALA A 418 13.08 -18.21 -16.98
C ALA A 418 11.78 -18.95 -17.35
N GLY A 419 11.28 -19.74 -16.40
CA GLY A 419 9.99 -20.46 -16.50
C GLY A 419 10.00 -21.72 -17.36
N ARG A 420 11.11 -22.08 -18.02
CA ARG A 420 11.19 -23.29 -18.86
C ARG A 420 11.59 -24.51 -18.03
N LYS A 421 11.09 -25.71 -18.34
CA LYS A 421 11.57 -27.01 -17.79
C LYS A 421 12.15 -27.89 -18.90
N ASP A 422 12.88 -28.94 -18.52
CA ASP A 422 13.37 -29.93 -19.48
C ASP A 422 12.19 -30.73 -20.05
N GLY A 423 12.17 -30.91 -21.38
CA GLY A 423 11.13 -31.69 -22.08
C GLY A 423 9.81 -30.97 -22.37
N ASP A 424 9.58 -29.78 -21.81
CA ASP A 424 8.31 -29.05 -21.93
C ASP A 424 8.55 -27.60 -22.41
N ASN A 425 7.70 -27.13 -23.33
CA ASN A 425 7.69 -25.76 -23.84
C ASN A 425 6.75 -24.84 -23.06
N GLU A 426 5.97 -25.36 -22.11
CA GLU A 426 5.12 -24.56 -21.25
C GLU A 426 5.91 -23.73 -20.22
N VAL A 427 5.30 -22.63 -19.78
CA VAL A 427 5.89 -21.69 -18.82
C VAL A 427 5.42 -22.07 -17.42
N HIS A 428 6.35 -22.54 -16.59
CA HIS A 428 6.10 -22.94 -15.22
C HIS A 428 6.28 -21.76 -14.25
N LEU A 429 5.21 -21.45 -13.51
CA LEU A 429 5.23 -20.47 -12.42
C LEU A 429 5.64 -21.12 -11.09
N THR A 430 6.39 -20.39 -10.27
CA THR A 430 6.76 -20.77 -8.90
C THR A 430 5.68 -20.32 -7.89
N GLY A 431 5.76 -20.80 -6.64
CA GLY A 431 4.84 -20.36 -5.57
C GLY A 431 4.86 -18.85 -5.35
N PHE A 432 6.04 -18.23 -5.43
CA PHE A 432 6.22 -16.78 -5.33
C PHE A 432 5.55 -16.02 -6.49
N ASP A 433 5.48 -16.62 -7.68
CA ASP A 433 4.83 -15.99 -8.84
C ASP A 433 3.29 -16.01 -8.75
N ARG A 434 2.72 -16.77 -7.81
CA ARG A 434 1.26 -16.81 -7.56
C ARG A 434 0.77 -15.63 -6.72
N TRP A 435 1.67 -14.92 -6.04
CA TRP A 435 1.31 -13.69 -5.34
C TRP A 435 0.89 -12.60 -6.33
N LYS A 436 0.13 -11.61 -5.87
CA LYS A 436 -0.19 -10.45 -6.72
C LYS A 436 1.09 -9.71 -7.11
N THR A 437 1.18 -9.28 -8.37
CA THR A 437 2.42 -8.77 -8.98
C THR A 437 3.08 -7.66 -8.14
N GLU A 438 2.28 -6.72 -7.65
CA GLU A 438 2.70 -5.57 -6.84
C GLU A 438 3.13 -6.01 -5.43
N ILE A 439 2.41 -6.95 -4.81
CA ILE A 439 2.80 -7.50 -3.49
C ILE A 439 4.16 -8.21 -3.59
N ALA A 440 4.37 -8.99 -4.64
CA ALA A 440 5.64 -9.66 -4.89
C ALA A 440 6.77 -8.64 -5.13
N ALA A 441 6.51 -7.57 -5.88
CA ALA A 441 7.48 -6.49 -6.10
C ALA A 441 7.85 -5.77 -4.78
N VAL A 442 6.84 -5.39 -3.98
CA VAL A 442 7.04 -4.76 -2.67
C VAL A 442 7.82 -5.67 -1.72
N ALA A 443 7.57 -6.98 -1.74
CA ALA A 443 8.32 -7.92 -0.91
C ALA A 443 9.81 -7.95 -1.27
N VAL A 444 10.16 -7.99 -2.57
CA VAL A 444 11.56 -7.98 -3.02
C VAL A 444 12.23 -6.65 -2.68
N ILE A 445 11.56 -5.53 -2.98
CA ILE A 445 12.07 -4.19 -2.69
C ILE A 445 12.21 -3.99 -1.18
N GLY A 446 11.27 -4.48 -0.38
CA GLY A 446 11.31 -4.39 1.07
C GLY A 446 12.47 -5.18 1.68
N VAL A 447 12.71 -6.42 1.23
CA VAL A 447 13.88 -7.21 1.64
C VAL A 447 15.17 -6.49 1.27
N TRP A 448 15.26 -5.97 0.05
CA TRP A 448 16.41 -5.19 -0.38
C TRP A 448 16.61 -3.94 0.47
N ALA A 449 15.58 -3.12 0.68
CA ALA A 449 15.67 -1.88 1.45
C ALA A 449 16.08 -2.10 2.91
N VAL A 450 15.50 -3.12 3.57
CA VAL A 450 15.88 -3.49 4.94
C VAL A 450 17.32 -4.01 4.99
N GLY A 451 17.71 -4.87 4.05
CA GLY A 451 19.08 -5.37 3.98
C GLY A 451 20.11 -4.26 3.73
N THR A 452 19.79 -3.34 2.82
CA THR A 452 20.61 -2.14 2.56
C THR A 452 20.72 -1.28 3.82
N ALA A 453 19.62 -1.00 4.51
CA ALA A 453 19.65 -0.21 5.75
C ALA A 453 20.52 -0.86 6.84
N VAL A 454 20.48 -2.18 6.98
CA VAL A 454 21.35 -2.93 7.92
C VAL A 454 22.82 -2.85 7.51
N ILE A 455 23.13 -3.07 6.24
CA ILE A 455 24.52 -3.06 5.73
C ILE A 455 25.14 -1.67 5.86
N VAL A 456 24.39 -0.62 5.51
CA VAL A 456 24.81 0.78 5.69
C VAL A 456 24.95 1.12 7.18
N GLY A 457 23.98 0.72 8.02
CA GLY A 457 24.03 0.94 9.46
C GLY A 457 25.17 0.21 10.18
N MET A 458 25.71 -0.87 9.60
CA MET A 458 26.90 -1.57 10.09
C MET A 458 28.22 -0.90 9.67
N GLY A 459 28.19 0.17 8.88
CA GLY A 459 29.39 0.83 8.36
C GLY A 459 30.20 -0.02 7.37
N MET A 460 29.62 -1.10 6.82
CA MET A 460 30.29 -1.94 5.82
C MET A 460 30.41 -1.26 4.46
N ILE A 461 29.56 -0.25 4.23
CA ILE A 461 29.67 0.73 3.16
C ILE A 461 29.48 2.07 3.85
N ASP A 462 30.52 2.89 3.80
CA ASP A 462 30.53 4.23 4.35
C ASP A 462 29.40 5.06 3.72
N SER A 463 28.42 5.47 4.55
CA SER A 463 27.18 6.15 4.13
C SER A 463 27.46 7.48 3.44
N ASP A 464 28.61 8.07 3.74
CA ASP A 464 29.08 9.33 3.18
C ASP A 464 29.43 9.19 1.68
N ASN A 465 29.62 7.97 1.19
CA ASN A 465 30.11 7.72 -0.17
C ASN A 465 29.01 7.40 -1.18
N VAL A 466 27.80 7.06 -0.73
CA VAL A 466 26.65 6.80 -1.62
C VAL A 466 25.81 8.07 -1.81
N TYR A 467 25.71 8.93 -0.80
CA TYR A 467 25.00 10.21 -0.88
C TYR A 467 25.85 11.31 -1.50
N ASN A 468 27.15 11.36 -1.18
CA ASN A 468 27.98 12.51 -1.56
C ASN A 468 28.77 12.34 -2.86
N MET A 469 28.45 11.37 -3.71
CA MET A 469 29.16 11.17 -4.99
C MET A 469 29.05 12.39 -5.96
N VAL A 470 28.21 13.38 -5.63
CA VAL A 470 28.07 14.66 -6.33
C VAL A 470 28.50 15.87 -5.46
N GLU A 471 28.65 15.73 -4.13
CA GLU A 471 28.79 16.86 -3.20
C GLU A 471 30.12 16.90 -2.42
N THR A 472 30.84 15.78 -2.30
CA THR A 472 32.11 15.72 -1.54
C THR A 472 33.37 16.07 -2.32
N LEU A 473 33.26 17.03 -3.22
CA LEU A 473 34.41 17.87 -3.59
C LEU A 473 34.58 19.04 -2.61
N ASP A 474 33.54 19.40 -1.82
CA ASP A 474 33.59 20.56 -0.89
C ASP A 474 33.61 20.16 0.60
N TYR A 475 32.92 19.09 1.00
CA TYR A 475 32.53 18.94 2.43
C TYR A 475 33.56 18.24 3.35
N TYR A 476 34.44 17.37 2.83
CA TYR A 476 35.44 16.68 3.68
C TYR A 476 36.76 17.44 3.86
N GLY A 477 36.89 18.62 3.25
CA GLY A 477 38.04 19.51 3.41
C GLY A 477 38.09 20.26 4.74
N ALA A 478 37.33 19.89 5.78
CA ALA A 478 37.14 20.76 6.95
C ALA A 478 37.27 20.13 8.36
N ARG A 479 37.44 18.80 8.55
CA ARG A 479 37.26 18.22 9.92
C ARG A 479 38.33 17.28 10.49
N TYR A 480 39.46 17.06 9.81
CA TYR A 480 40.59 16.29 10.36
C TYR A 480 41.94 17.00 10.27
N MET A 481 41.92 18.34 10.20
CA MET A 481 43.05 19.19 9.82
C MET A 481 43.59 19.97 11.01
N SER A 482 44.53 19.39 11.76
CA SER A 482 45.24 20.14 12.81
C SER A 482 46.77 20.18 12.68
N ASP A 483 47.40 19.42 11.78
CA ASP A 483 48.89 19.34 11.76
C ASP A 483 49.56 19.32 10.37
N MET A 484 48.87 19.63 9.26
CA MET A 484 49.52 19.76 7.93
C MET A 484 48.88 20.89 7.08
N PRO A 485 49.66 21.73 6.35
CA PRO A 485 49.14 22.78 5.47
C PRO A 485 48.27 22.26 4.32
N GLU A 486 47.27 23.06 3.97
CA GLU A 486 46.03 22.72 3.26
C GLU A 486 46.15 22.63 1.72
N VAL A 487 45.11 22.05 1.09
CA VAL A 487 44.90 21.85 -0.37
C VAL A 487 45.53 20.58 -0.96
N TYR A 488 44.95 19.42 -0.60
CA TYR A 488 45.24 18.14 -1.23
C TYR A 488 44.16 17.74 -2.24
N SER A 489 44.54 17.65 -3.52
CA SER A 489 43.88 16.73 -4.46
C SER A 489 43.82 15.34 -3.83
N MET A 490 42.62 14.81 -3.55
CA MET A 490 42.40 13.47 -2.98
C MET A 490 42.61 12.33 -3.98
N LEU A 491 42.87 12.66 -5.26
CA LEU A 491 43.09 11.66 -6.29
C LEU A 491 44.31 10.81 -5.93
N PHE A 492 44.13 9.49 -5.89
CA PHE A 492 45.14 8.48 -5.56
C PHE A 492 45.66 8.37 -4.12
N VAL A 493 45.26 9.22 -3.17
CA VAL A 493 45.75 9.15 -1.78
C VAL A 493 44.92 8.20 -0.89
N GLN A 494 43.67 7.90 -1.25
CA GLN A 494 42.83 7.01 -0.44
C GLN A 494 43.27 5.55 -0.53
N LYS A 495 43.80 5.02 0.58
CA LYS A 495 43.99 3.57 0.75
C LYS A 495 42.62 2.90 0.77
N VAL A 496 42.21 2.27 -0.33
CA VAL A 496 41.03 1.40 -0.33
C VAL A 496 41.36 0.17 0.51
N SER A 497 40.67 0.00 1.64
CA SER A 497 40.95 -1.12 2.54
C SER A 497 40.40 -2.43 1.94
N PHE A 498 41.06 -3.56 2.25
CA PHE A 498 40.53 -4.88 1.83
C PHE A 498 39.10 -5.12 2.35
N LEU A 499 38.79 -4.59 3.54
CA LEU A 499 37.48 -4.72 4.17
C LEU A 499 36.40 -3.97 3.38
N GLU A 500 36.69 -2.78 2.87
CA GLU A 500 35.78 -2.02 2.00
C GLU A 500 35.50 -2.75 0.68
N ILE A 501 36.52 -3.30 0.05
CA ILE A 501 36.36 -4.08 -1.20
C ILE A 501 35.47 -5.30 -0.95
N ALA A 502 35.72 -6.02 0.16
CA ALA A 502 34.90 -7.16 0.55
C ALA A 502 33.45 -6.75 0.89
N GLY A 503 33.25 -5.64 1.60
CA GLY A 503 31.95 -5.07 1.94
C GLY A 503 31.15 -4.68 0.70
N ALA A 504 31.77 -3.95 -0.23
CA ALA A 504 31.17 -3.57 -1.51
C ALA A 504 30.78 -4.80 -2.34
N PHE A 505 31.61 -5.85 -2.35
CA PHE A 505 31.31 -7.10 -3.03
C PHE A 505 30.11 -7.84 -2.41
N LEU A 506 30.08 -7.97 -1.09
CA LEU A 506 28.98 -8.65 -0.39
C LEU A 506 27.66 -7.91 -0.58
N TYR A 507 27.67 -6.58 -0.51
CA TYR A 507 26.50 -5.75 -0.79
C TYR A 507 26.06 -5.84 -2.25
N GLY A 508 27.00 -5.79 -3.19
CA GLY A 508 26.74 -6.03 -4.61
C GLY A 508 26.07 -7.38 -4.82
N ALA A 509 26.61 -8.45 -4.21
CA ALA A 509 26.03 -9.79 -4.29
C ALA A 509 24.61 -9.83 -3.72
N PHE A 510 24.37 -9.25 -2.55
CA PHE A 510 23.04 -9.14 -1.95
C PHE A 510 22.04 -8.40 -2.87
N THR A 511 22.47 -7.26 -3.43
CA THR A 511 21.66 -6.45 -4.34
C THR A 511 21.32 -7.23 -5.61
N PHE A 512 22.29 -7.91 -6.22
CA PHE A 512 22.04 -8.71 -7.42
C PHE A 512 21.23 -9.97 -7.15
N ILE A 513 21.30 -10.57 -5.94
CA ILE A 513 20.39 -11.65 -5.53
C ILE A 513 18.94 -11.15 -5.52
N CYS A 514 18.69 -9.99 -4.89
CA CYS A 514 17.35 -9.39 -4.86
C CYS A 514 16.87 -9.02 -6.27
N PHE A 515 17.75 -8.41 -7.07
CA PHE A 515 17.47 -8.07 -8.47
C PHE A 515 17.06 -9.30 -9.28
N PHE A 516 17.85 -10.38 -9.26
CA PHE A 516 17.53 -11.59 -10.01
C PHE A 516 16.27 -12.29 -9.47
N ALA A 517 15.99 -12.23 -8.17
CA ALA A 517 14.73 -12.74 -7.61
C ALA A 517 13.51 -12.02 -8.20
N GLY A 518 13.54 -10.69 -8.23
CA GLY A 518 12.49 -9.85 -8.82
C GLY A 518 12.39 -10.01 -10.34
N TYR A 519 13.51 -9.87 -11.04
CA TYR A 519 13.62 -10.00 -12.50
C TYR A 519 13.10 -11.36 -12.99
N MET A 520 13.51 -12.46 -12.35
CA MET A 520 13.06 -13.79 -12.77
C MET A 520 11.57 -13.99 -12.53
N SER A 521 11.01 -13.44 -11.45
CA SER A 521 9.55 -13.47 -11.24
C SER A 521 8.81 -12.68 -12.32
N LEU A 522 9.29 -11.47 -12.63
CA LEU A 522 8.72 -10.61 -13.66
C LEU A 522 8.69 -11.28 -15.02
N ILE A 523 9.82 -11.84 -15.47
CA ILE A 523 9.93 -12.51 -16.77
C ILE A 523 9.01 -13.73 -16.84
N ARG A 524 8.90 -14.53 -15.76
CA ARG A 524 7.97 -15.67 -15.72
C ARG A 524 6.51 -15.21 -15.85
N ARG A 525 6.11 -14.14 -15.17
CA ARG A 525 4.77 -13.54 -15.27
C ARG A 525 4.46 -12.98 -16.66
N MET A 526 5.44 -12.31 -17.29
CA MET A 526 5.32 -11.82 -18.67
C MET A 526 5.12 -12.98 -19.66
N LYS A 527 5.96 -14.01 -19.59
CA LYS A 527 5.87 -15.18 -20.48
C LYS A 527 4.57 -15.97 -20.28
N ALA A 528 4.06 -16.04 -19.05
CA ALA A 528 2.79 -16.68 -18.73
C ALA A 528 1.56 -15.79 -19.02
N LYS A 529 1.74 -14.56 -19.53
CA LYS A 529 0.67 -13.56 -19.74
C LYS A 529 -0.18 -13.30 -18.49
N SER A 530 0.38 -13.53 -17.31
CA SER A 530 -0.32 -13.41 -16.02
C SER A 530 -0.03 -12.09 -15.30
N LEU A 531 0.80 -11.22 -15.87
CA LEU A 531 1.26 -9.99 -15.22
C LEU A 531 0.09 -9.05 -14.86
N TRP A 532 -0.83 -8.81 -15.80
CA TRP A 532 -2.02 -7.98 -15.60
C TRP A 532 -3.14 -8.73 -14.86
N ASN A 533 -3.48 -9.94 -15.29
CA ASN A 533 -4.56 -10.72 -14.66
C ASN A 533 -4.22 -11.10 -13.20
N GLY A 534 -2.94 -11.21 -12.88
CA GLY A 534 -2.40 -11.42 -11.53
C GLY A 534 -2.05 -10.13 -10.78
N SER A 535 -2.37 -8.95 -11.32
CA SER A 535 -2.11 -7.67 -10.66
C SER A 535 -3.19 -7.33 -9.62
N LEU A 536 -2.76 -6.64 -8.56
CA LEU A 536 -3.60 -6.04 -7.54
C LEU A 536 -4.33 -4.82 -8.10
N LEU A 537 -3.68 -4.02 -8.96
CA LEU A 537 -4.33 -2.94 -9.71
C LEU A 537 -5.49 -3.46 -10.56
N CYS A 538 -5.30 -4.56 -11.31
CA CYS A 538 -6.39 -5.15 -12.09
C CYS A 538 -7.54 -5.64 -11.19
N MET A 539 -7.23 -6.19 -10.00
CA MET A 539 -8.26 -6.55 -9.02
C MET A 539 -9.05 -5.32 -8.57
N ILE A 540 -8.37 -4.24 -8.16
CA ILE A 540 -9.00 -2.99 -7.75
C ILE A 540 -9.86 -2.42 -8.88
N LEU A 541 -9.33 -2.35 -10.11
CA LEU A 541 -10.08 -1.84 -11.27
C LEU A 541 -11.31 -2.70 -11.58
N SER A 542 -11.20 -4.03 -11.49
CA SER A 542 -12.35 -4.92 -11.69
C SER A 542 -13.42 -4.75 -10.62
N PHE A 543 -13.00 -4.46 -9.38
CA PHE A 543 -13.90 -4.17 -8.27
C PHE A 543 -14.59 -2.80 -8.46
N CYS A 544 -13.82 -1.77 -8.82
CA CYS A 544 -14.36 -0.45 -9.17
C CYS A 544 -15.34 -0.55 -10.33
N LYS A 545 -15.04 -1.34 -11.37
CA LYS A 545 -15.96 -1.57 -12.48
C LYS A 545 -17.27 -2.22 -12.02
N ARG A 546 -17.22 -3.23 -11.13
CA ARG A 546 -18.44 -3.81 -10.55
C ARG A 546 -19.27 -2.80 -9.76
N ILE A 547 -18.62 -1.84 -9.09
CA ILE A 547 -19.32 -0.74 -8.40
C ILE A 547 -19.97 0.20 -9.42
N VAL A 548 -19.24 0.60 -10.47
CA VAL A 548 -19.76 1.48 -11.52
C VAL A 548 -20.98 0.85 -12.21
N ASP A 549 -20.90 -0.44 -12.51
CA ASP A 549 -21.95 -1.21 -13.19
C ASP A 549 -23.12 -1.62 -12.26
N SER A 550 -23.07 -1.27 -10.97
CA SER A 550 -24.09 -1.67 -9.98
C SER A 550 -25.25 -0.67 -9.85
N SER A 551 -26.26 -1.02 -9.05
CA SER A 551 -27.47 -0.21 -8.89
C SER A 551 -27.20 1.13 -8.18
N ASN A 552 -28.12 2.09 -8.35
CA ASN A 552 -28.07 3.40 -7.68
C ASN A 552 -27.93 3.30 -6.14
N ASP A 553 -28.39 2.21 -5.53
CA ASP A 553 -28.28 2.00 -4.08
C ASP A 553 -26.84 1.72 -3.61
N VAL A 554 -26.04 1.04 -4.45
CA VAL A 554 -24.61 0.83 -4.17
C VAL A 554 -23.87 2.16 -4.26
N TRP A 555 -24.17 2.99 -5.27
CA TRP A 555 -23.59 4.33 -5.41
C TRP A 555 -23.93 5.26 -4.26
N ARG A 556 -25.17 5.22 -3.75
CA ARG A 556 -25.54 5.96 -2.52
C ARG A 556 -24.70 5.51 -1.33
N THR A 557 -24.48 4.21 -1.17
CA THR A 557 -23.66 3.66 -0.07
C THR A 557 -22.20 4.09 -0.20
N VAL A 558 -21.64 4.06 -1.42
CA VAL A 558 -20.28 4.53 -1.70
C VAL A 558 -20.13 6.01 -1.36
N LEU A 559 -21.08 6.87 -1.75
CA LEU A 559 -21.06 8.29 -1.42
C LEU A 559 -21.06 8.53 0.10
N TRP A 560 -21.86 7.78 0.86
CA TRP A 560 -21.87 7.88 2.33
C TRP A 560 -20.53 7.48 2.95
N ILE A 561 -19.92 6.39 2.48
CA ILE A 561 -18.60 5.94 2.96
C ILE A 561 -17.51 6.96 2.57
N SER A 562 -17.55 7.50 1.36
CA SER A 562 -16.60 8.53 0.92
C SER A 562 -16.73 9.80 1.75
N ALA A 563 -17.96 10.29 2.01
CA ALA A 563 -18.18 11.45 2.87
C ALA A 563 -17.68 11.20 4.30
N PHE A 564 -17.94 10.01 4.84
CA PHE A 564 -17.42 9.57 6.15
C PHE A 564 -15.89 9.62 6.21
N LEU A 565 -15.20 9.08 5.20
CA LEU A 565 -13.73 9.09 5.12
C LEU A 565 -13.17 10.51 4.98
N VAL A 566 -13.81 11.38 4.19
CA VAL A 566 -13.40 12.78 4.01
C VAL A 566 -13.49 13.55 5.33
N ILE A 567 -14.57 13.38 6.10
CA ILE A 567 -14.71 13.99 7.44
C ILE A 567 -13.56 13.55 8.36
N HIS A 568 -13.21 12.26 8.35
CA HIS A 568 -12.10 11.73 9.16
C HIS A 568 -10.74 12.26 8.72
N TRP A 569 -10.49 12.37 7.42
CA TRP A 569 -9.26 12.95 6.89
C TRP A 569 -9.13 14.42 7.25
N ILE A 570 -10.18 15.22 7.06
CA ILE A 570 -10.18 16.64 7.46
C ILE A 570 -9.92 16.78 8.97
N THR A 571 -10.50 15.90 9.79
CA THR A 571 -10.24 15.88 11.24
C THR A 571 -8.77 15.63 11.56
N PHE A 572 -8.14 14.66 10.88
CA PHE A 572 -6.73 14.33 11.06
C PHE A 572 -5.80 15.51 10.73
N PHE A 573 -6.10 16.26 9.65
CA PHE A 573 -5.28 17.40 9.22
C PHE A 573 -5.52 18.67 10.04
N VAL A 574 -6.77 19.01 10.34
CA VAL A 574 -7.14 20.29 10.98
C VAL A 574 -6.94 20.27 12.50
N ARG A 575 -6.94 19.09 13.14
CA ARG A 575 -6.66 18.89 14.58
C ARG A 575 -7.43 19.81 15.54
N ASN A 576 -8.65 20.22 15.18
CA ASN A 576 -9.48 21.12 15.99
C ASN A 576 -10.69 20.41 16.61
N VAL A 577 -11.08 20.83 17.82
CA VAL A 577 -12.16 20.24 18.62
C VAL A 577 -13.52 20.18 17.88
N PRO A 578 -13.97 21.22 17.16
CA PRO A 578 -15.25 21.15 16.42
C PRO A 578 -15.26 20.06 15.35
N MET A 579 -14.12 19.81 14.71
CA MET A 579 -13.98 18.80 13.68
C MET A 579 -13.99 17.38 14.27
N ALA A 580 -13.35 17.20 15.43
CA ALA A 580 -13.42 15.95 16.18
C ALA A 580 -14.87 15.61 16.62
N LEU A 581 -15.65 16.61 17.05
CA LEU A 581 -17.06 16.42 17.36
C LEU A 581 -17.89 16.05 16.12
N ALA A 582 -17.59 16.65 14.96
CA ALA A 582 -18.24 16.29 13.70
C ALA A 582 -17.94 14.85 13.26
N ALA A 583 -16.70 14.37 13.44
CA ALA A 583 -16.34 12.98 13.20
C ALA A 583 -17.11 12.01 14.13
N LEU A 584 -17.17 12.33 15.42
CA LEU A 584 -17.90 11.52 16.41
C LEU A 584 -19.41 11.46 16.11
N ALA A 585 -20.00 12.57 15.65
CA ALA A 585 -21.37 12.59 15.16
C ALA A 585 -21.55 11.70 13.91
N ALA A 586 -20.60 11.74 12.97
CA ALA A 586 -20.61 10.88 11.78
C ALA A 586 -20.49 9.38 12.15
N ASP A 587 -19.70 9.04 13.15
CA ASP A 587 -19.61 7.67 13.71
C ASP A 587 -20.96 7.22 14.29
N GLY A 588 -21.61 8.08 15.09
CA GLY A 588 -22.93 7.80 15.65
C GLY A 588 -24.00 7.57 14.58
N VAL A 589 -24.01 8.39 13.53
CA VAL A 589 -24.92 8.22 12.38
C VAL A 589 -24.63 6.92 11.64
N THR A 590 -23.35 6.61 11.40
CA THR A 590 -22.94 5.38 10.71
C THR A 590 -23.34 4.14 11.50
N PHE A 591 -23.11 4.14 12.81
CA PHE A 591 -23.55 3.07 13.71
C PHE A 591 -25.06 2.86 13.66
N TRP A 592 -25.85 3.94 13.70
CA TRP A 592 -27.30 3.88 13.62
C TRP A 592 -27.80 3.28 12.29
N ILE A 593 -27.20 3.66 11.17
CA ILE A 593 -27.54 3.11 9.84
C ILE A 593 -27.21 1.62 9.75
N VAL A 594 -26.01 1.21 10.19
CA VAL A 594 -25.55 -0.19 10.11
C VAL A 594 -26.42 -1.09 10.98
N VAL A 595 -26.68 -0.69 12.23
CA VAL A 595 -27.56 -1.44 13.15
C VAL A 595 -28.98 -1.52 12.57
N GLY A 596 -29.51 -0.43 12.02
CA GLY A 596 -30.81 -0.40 11.35
C GLY A 596 -30.91 -1.41 10.20
N SER A 597 -29.91 -1.46 9.32
CA SER A 597 -29.88 -2.42 8.19
C SER A 597 -29.74 -3.87 8.68
N MET A 598 -28.96 -4.14 9.73
CA MET A 598 -28.86 -5.50 10.29
C MET A 598 -30.20 -5.96 10.91
N LEU A 599 -30.85 -5.11 11.70
CA LEU A 599 -32.16 -5.42 12.29
C LEU A 599 -33.23 -5.67 11.20
N ALA A 600 -33.19 -4.90 10.11
CA ALA A 600 -34.05 -5.11 8.95
C ALA A 600 -33.86 -6.50 8.32
N LYS A 601 -32.61 -6.92 8.07
CA LYS A 601 -32.29 -8.25 7.51
C LYS A 601 -32.74 -9.39 8.42
N VAL A 602 -32.55 -9.27 9.74
CA VAL A 602 -33.02 -10.27 10.70
C VAL A 602 -34.54 -10.40 10.65
N ARG A 603 -35.27 -9.28 10.58
CA ARG A 603 -36.73 -9.29 10.48
C ARG A 603 -37.23 -9.96 9.20
N ILE A 604 -36.61 -9.65 8.06
CA ILE A 604 -36.93 -10.27 6.77
C ILE A 604 -36.65 -11.78 6.82
N LYS A 605 -35.47 -12.19 7.32
CA LYS A 605 -35.12 -13.60 7.48
C LYS A 605 -36.17 -14.36 8.30
N LYS A 606 -36.56 -13.81 9.46
CA LYS A 606 -37.58 -14.41 10.32
C LYS A 606 -38.91 -14.55 9.60
N GLY A 607 -39.30 -13.58 8.78
CA GLY A 607 -40.53 -13.69 8.00
C GLY A 607 -40.48 -14.73 6.89
N ILE A 608 -39.35 -14.86 6.21
CA ILE A 608 -39.13 -15.93 5.24
C ILE A 608 -39.21 -17.30 5.93
N GLU A 609 -38.59 -17.47 7.10
CA GLU A 609 -38.66 -18.70 7.90
C GLU A 609 -40.10 -19.05 8.31
N GLN A 610 -40.90 -18.06 8.72
CA GLN A 610 -42.32 -18.26 9.07
C GLN A 610 -43.15 -18.74 7.87
N ILE A 611 -43.03 -18.07 6.72
CA ILE A 611 -43.76 -18.46 5.50
C ILE A 611 -43.33 -19.86 5.04
N ALA A 612 -42.01 -20.15 5.05
CA ALA A 612 -41.49 -21.45 4.68
C ALA A 612 -41.95 -22.59 5.62
N SER A 613 -42.21 -22.28 6.89
CA SER A 613 -42.74 -23.24 7.88
C SER A 613 -44.25 -23.50 7.76
N GLY A 614 -44.94 -22.89 6.79
CA GLY A 614 -46.38 -23.08 6.53
C GLY A 614 -47.29 -22.01 7.12
N ASN A 615 -46.75 -21.00 7.82
CA ASN A 615 -47.52 -19.87 8.33
C ASN A 615 -47.68 -18.79 7.25
N LEU A 616 -48.61 -19.01 6.32
CA LEU A 616 -48.85 -18.11 5.17
C LEU A 616 -49.57 -16.81 5.55
N GLU A 617 -50.14 -16.72 6.75
CA GLU A 617 -50.74 -15.50 7.29
C GLU A 617 -49.70 -14.53 7.84
N TYR A 618 -48.49 -15.01 8.13
CA TYR A 618 -47.42 -14.17 8.67
C TYR A 618 -47.01 -13.09 7.66
N ARG A 619 -47.03 -11.83 8.11
CA ARG A 619 -46.61 -10.67 7.33
C ARG A 619 -45.42 -9.97 7.96
N ILE A 620 -44.41 -9.69 7.15
CA ILE A 620 -43.26 -8.88 7.53
C ILE A 620 -43.71 -7.43 7.69
N GLU A 621 -43.53 -6.87 8.89
CA GLU A 621 -43.81 -5.46 9.15
C GLU A 621 -42.88 -4.54 8.36
N LEU A 622 -43.48 -3.68 7.53
CA LEU A 622 -42.78 -2.72 6.67
C LEU A 622 -42.28 -1.47 7.41
N LYS A 623 -42.72 -1.26 8.66
CA LYS A 623 -42.39 -0.07 9.45
C LYS A 623 -40.91 -0.08 9.83
N GLY A 624 -40.17 0.94 9.40
CA GLY A 624 -38.74 1.09 9.64
C GLY A 624 -37.84 0.45 8.58
N LEU A 625 -38.39 -0.29 7.61
CA LEU A 625 -37.66 -0.75 6.44
C LEU A 625 -37.56 0.38 5.41
N ARG A 626 -36.41 0.51 4.74
CA ARG A 626 -36.16 1.53 3.71
C ARG A 626 -35.66 0.88 2.43
N GLY A 627 -35.76 1.60 1.31
CA GLY A 627 -35.16 1.21 0.03
C GLY A 627 -35.41 -0.26 -0.35
N THR A 628 -34.31 -1.00 -0.52
CA THR A 628 -34.32 -2.40 -0.95
C THR A 628 -34.89 -3.33 0.10
N GLU A 629 -34.62 -3.12 1.39
CA GLU A 629 -35.17 -3.97 2.45
C GLU A 629 -36.71 -3.91 2.49
N ARG A 630 -37.30 -2.74 2.23
CA ARG A 630 -38.75 -2.60 2.15
C ARG A 630 -39.32 -3.36 0.94
N ASN A 631 -38.72 -3.19 -0.23
CA ASN A 631 -39.17 -3.87 -1.45
C ASN A 631 -39.10 -5.40 -1.31
N ILE A 632 -38.04 -5.92 -0.68
CA ILE A 632 -37.91 -7.37 -0.42
C ILE A 632 -39.03 -7.84 0.51
N ALA A 633 -39.32 -7.09 1.58
CA ALA A 633 -40.40 -7.45 2.51
C ALA A 633 -41.79 -7.39 1.85
N GLU A 634 -42.06 -6.40 0.99
CA GLU A 634 -43.30 -6.31 0.21
C GLU A 634 -43.44 -7.52 -0.73
N ASN A 635 -42.43 -7.83 -1.53
CA ASN A 635 -42.44 -8.97 -2.44
C ASN A 635 -42.68 -10.30 -1.70
N VAL A 636 -42.07 -10.49 -0.53
CA VAL A 636 -42.26 -11.70 0.29
C VAL A 636 -43.69 -11.78 0.84
N ASN A 637 -44.26 -10.66 1.31
CA ASN A 637 -45.65 -10.61 1.76
C ASN A 637 -46.64 -10.92 0.62
N ASP A 638 -46.34 -10.41 -0.59
CA ASP A 638 -47.14 -10.67 -1.78
C ASP A 638 -47.10 -12.15 -2.16
N ILE A 639 -45.92 -12.78 -2.12
CA ILE A 639 -45.77 -14.24 -2.32
C ILE A 639 -46.61 -15.03 -1.30
N GLY A 640 -46.53 -14.68 -0.01
CA GLY A 640 -47.33 -15.34 1.03
C GLY A 640 -48.83 -15.24 0.76
N SER A 641 -49.31 -14.05 0.37
CA SER A 641 -50.73 -13.84 0.05
C SER A 641 -51.18 -14.55 -1.23
N GLY A 642 -50.32 -14.58 -2.26
CA GLY A 642 -50.60 -15.26 -3.51
C GLY A 642 -50.70 -16.76 -3.34
N LEU A 643 -49.82 -17.35 -2.52
CA LEU A 643 -49.84 -18.76 -2.19
C LEU A 643 -51.09 -19.15 -1.38
N ASN A 644 -51.46 -18.34 -0.37
CA ASN A 644 -52.65 -18.58 0.44
C ASN A 644 -53.92 -18.61 -0.43
N ARG A 645 -54.07 -17.63 -1.34
CA ARG A 645 -55.20 -17.60 -2.28
C ARG A 645 -55.25 -18.81 -3.21
N ALA A 646 -54.10 -19.27 -3.71
CA ALA A 646 -54.05 -20.44 -4.58
C ALA A 646 -54.50 -21.72 -3.85
N ILE A 647 -54.17 -21.87 -2.57
CA ILE A 647 -54.61 -22.99 -1.73
C ILE A 647 -56.14 -22.91 -1.50
N ASP A 648 -56.66 -21.75 -1.14
CA ASP A 648 -58.11 -21.55 -0.92
C ASP A 648 -58.92 -21.86 -2.18
N GLU A 649 -58.46 -21.41 -3.35
CA GLU A 649 -59.09 -21.69 -4.64
C GLU A 649 -59.06 -23.19 -4.97
N ALA A 650 -57.95 -23.88 -4.71
CA ALA A 650 -57.83 -25.32 -4.91
C ALA A 650 -58.82 -26.09 -4.01
N MET A 651 -58.89 -25.75 -2.72
CA MET A 651 -59.82 -26.37 -1.78
C MET A 651 -61.28 -26.12 -2.16
N ARG A 652 -61.60 -24.89 -2.60
CA ARG A 652 -62.95 -24.55 -3.07
C ARG A 652 -63.33 -25.35 -4.31
N ASN A 653 -62.42 -25.51 -5.26
CA ASN A 653 -62.67 -26.29 -6.49
C ASN A 653 -62.92 -27.77 -6.19
N GLU A 654 -62.20 -28.38 -5.25
CA GLU A 654 -62.45 -29.77 -4.84
C GLU A 654 -63.83 -29.95 -4.18
N ARG A 655 -64.25 -29.02 -3.32
CA ARG A 655 -65.60 -29.03 -2.74
C ARG A 655 -66.68 -28.90 -3.80
N LEU A 656 -66.53 -27.96 -4.75
CA LEU A 656 -67.50 -27.74 -5.83
C LEU A 656 -67.65 -28.97 -6.75
N LYS A 657 -66.56 -29.66 -7.08
CA LYS A 657 -66.62 -30.92 -7.86
C LYS A 657 -67.46 -31.98 -7.16
N THR A 658 -67.31 -32.08 -5.84
CA THR A 658 -68.03 -33.06 -5.00
C THR A 658 -69.53 -32.75 -4.94
N ASP A 659 -69.88 -31.50 -4.68
CA ASP A 659 -71.27 -31.06 -4.58
C ASP A 659 -71.99 -31.25 -5.92
N LEU A 660 -71.33 -30.97 -7.04
CA LEU A 660 -71.87 -31.19 -8.39
C LEU A 660 -72.21 -32.66 -8.63
N ILE A 661 -71.28 -33.59 -8.33
CA ILE A 661 -71.50 -35.03 -8.52
C ILE A 661 -72.68 -35.50 -7.66
N THR A 662 -72.73 -35.07 -6.40
CA THR A 662 -73.80 -35.45 -5.47
C THR A 662 -75.17 -34.99 -5.96
N ASN A 663 -75.27 -33.75 -6.45
CA ASN A 663 -76.52 -33.18 -6.96
C ASN A 663 -76.99 -33.87 -8.25
N VAL A 664 -76.09 -34.05 -9.23
CA VAL A 664 -76.41 -34.72 -10.51
C VAL A 664 -76.92 -36.13 -10.27
N SER A 665 -76.31 -36.87 -9.34
CA SER A 665 -76.74 -38.23 -9.05
C SER A 665 -78.11 -38.31 -8.37
N HIS A 666 -78.50 -37.33 -7.54
CA HIS A 666 -79.85 -37.24 -6.99
C HIS A 666 -80.90 -37.08 -8.10
N ASP A 667 -80.59 -36.23 -9.09
CA ASP A 667 -81.46 -35.96 -10.23
C ASP A 667 -81.58 -37.17 -11.18
N ILE A 668 -80.59 -38.06 -11.21
CA ILE A 668 -80.64 -39.35 -11.94
C ILE A 668 -81.45 -40.41 -11.18
N LYS A 669 -81.35 -40.46 -9.84
CA LYS A 669 -82.02 -41.49 -9.01
C LYS A 669 -83.54 -41.42 -9.10
N THR A 670 -84.09 -40.20 -9.15
CA THR A 670 -85.54 -39.96 -9.18
C THR A 670 -86.23 -40.56 -10.43
N PRO A 671 -85.87 -40.20 -11.67
CA PRO A 671 -86.48 -40.79 -12.86
C PRO A 671 -86.20 -42.29 -13.01
N LEU A 672 -85.04 -42.76 -12.55
CA LEU A 672 -84.70 -44.17 -12.60
C LEU A 672 -85.60 -45.03 -11.70
N THR A 673 -85.93 -44.53 -10.51
CA THR A 673 -86.87 -45.21 -9.61
C THR A 673 -88.24 -45.35 -10.25
N SER A 674 -88.70 -44.34 -11.00
CA SER A 674 -89.93 -44.41 -11.78
C SER A 674 -89.86 -45.49 -12.87
N ILE A 675 -88.74 -45.58 -13.61
CA ILE A 675 -88.54 -46.60 -14.65
C ILE A 675 -88.64 -48.02 -14.06
N ILE A 676 -87.95 -48.28 -12.95
CA ILE A 676 -87.99 -49.59 -12.27
C ILE A 676 -89.43 -49.94 -11.86
N ASN A 677 -90.16 -49.00 -11.25
CA ASN A 677 -91.53 -49.22 -10.82
C ASN A 677 -92.48 -49.49 -12.01
N TYR A 678 -92.34 -48.77 -13.12
CA TYR A 678 -93.16 -49.03 -14.31
C TYR A 678 -92.86 -50.39 -14.93
N VAL A 679 -91.59 -50.82 -14.96
CA VAL A 679 -91.23 -52.16 -15.43
C VAL A 679 -91.83 -53.25 -14.52
N ASP A 680 -91.78 -53.08 -13.20
CA ASP A 680 -92.41 -54.01 -12.24
C ASP A 680 -93.94 -54.07 -12.41
N ILE A 681 -94.62 -52.92 -12.57
CA ILE A 681 -96.06 -52.87 -12.86
C ILE A 681 -96.38 -53.60 -14.17
N LEU A 682 -95.58 -53.40 -15.23
CA LEU A 682 -95.77 -54.05 -16.52
C LEU A 682 -95.58 -55.58 -16.42
N LYS A 683 -94.59 -56.07 -15.65
CA LYS A 683 -94.38 -57.50 -15.42
C LYS A 683 -95.52 -58.18 -14.66
N ARG A 684 -96.25 -57.45 -13.81
CA ARG A 684 -97.44 -57.95 -13.09
C ARG A 684 -98.71 -57.96 -13.95
N SER A 685 -98.65 -57.44 -15.17
CA SER A 685 -99.76 -57.43 -16.13
C SER A 685 -99.81 -58.75 -16.90
N ASP A 686 -100.99 -59.21 -17.32
CA ASP A 686 -101.17 -60.48 -18.05
C ASP A 686 -100.71 -60.35 -19.52
N ILE A 687 -99.40 -60.45 -19.75
CA ILE A 687 -98.75 -60.30 -21.07
C ILE A 687 -98.53 -61.68 -21.70
N ALA A 688 -99.23 -61.96 -22.81
CA ALA A 688 -99.15 -63.24 -23.52
C ALA A 688 -97.91 -63.40 -24.43
N ASP A 689 -97.22 -62.31 -24.79
CA ASP A 689 -96.05 -62.34 -25.67
C ASP A 689 -94.75 -62.50 -24.87
N GLU A 690 -94.15 -63.68 -24.99
CA GLU A 690 -92.90 -64.09 -24.32
C GLU A 690 -91.71 -63.18 -24.69
N LYS A 691 -91.71 -62.52 -25.86
CA LYS A 691 -90.67 -61.56 -26.24
C LYS A 691 -90.76 -60.27 -25.43
N ILE A 692 -91.97 -59.80 -25.12
CA ILE A 692 -92.18 -58.59 -24.32
C ILE A 692 -91.74 -58.83 -22.88
N LEU A 693 -92.06 -59.99 -22.30
CA LEU A 693 -91.56 -60.39 -20.99
C LEU A 693 -90.02 -60.41 -20.96
N GLY A 694 -89.38 -60.99 -21.98
CA GLY A 694 -87.92 -60.95 -22.12
C GLY A 694 -87.34 -59.53 -22.22
N TYR A 695 -88.02 -58.59 -22.89
CA TYR A 695 -87.61 -57.18 -22.92
C TYR A 695 -87.77 -56.49 -21.57
N LEU A 696 -88.85 -56.77 -20.83
CA LEU A 696 -89.08 -56.22 -19.49
C LEU A 696 -88.03 -56.74 -18.50
N ASP A 697 -87.66 -58.02 -18.56
CA ASP A 697 -86.57 -58.59 -17.75
C ASP A 697 -85.24 -57.89 -18.03
N ILE A 698 -84.92 -57.64 -19.31
CA ILE A 698 -83.71 -56.90 -19.68
C ILE A 698 -83.78 -55.46 -19.15
N LEU A 699 -84.90 -54.77 -19.31
CA LEU A 699 -85.06 -53.38 -18.84
C LEU A 699 -84.95 -53.28 -17.31
N GLU A 700 -85.53 -54.22 -16.57
CA GLU A 700 -85.42 -54.29 -15.11
C GLU A 700 -83.95 -54.44 -14.68
N VAL A 701 -83.25 -55.43 -15.26
CA VAL A 701 -81.82 -55.67 -14.97
C VAL A 701 -80.98 -54.43 -15.31
N LYS A 702 -81.21 -53.77 -16.45
CA LYS A 702 -80.46 -52.56 -16.83
C LYS A 702 -80.79 -51.36 -15.95
N ALA A 703 -82.05 -51.15 -15.57
CA ALA A 703 -82.46 -50.06 -14.70
C ALA A 703 -81.91 -50.23 -13.28
N GLN A 704 -81.99 -51.45 -12.75
CA GLN A 704 -81.42 -51.79 -11.45
C GLN A 704 -79.89 -51.64 -11.45
N ARG A 705 -79.22 -52.04 -12.53
CA ARG A 705 -77.77 -51.82 -12.70
C ARG A 705 -77.41 -50.34 -12.71
N LEU A 706 -78.18 -49.49 -13.40
CA LEU A 706 -77.93 -48.04 -13.43
C LEU A 706 -78.12 -47.41 -12.04
N LYS A 707 -79.03 -47.96 -11.22
CA LYS A 707 -79.30 -47.47 -9.87
C LYS A 707 -78.08 -47.71 -8.98
N THR A 708 -77.58 -48.94 -8.99
CA THR A 708 -76.34 -49.30 -8.28
C THR A 708 -75.15 -48.48 -8.74
N LEU A 709 -74.96 -48.28 -10.05
CA LEU A 709 -73.89 -47.43 -10.58
C LEU A 709 -73.96 -45.99 -10.07
N THR A 710 -75.17 -45.42 -10.07
CA THR A 710 -75.39 -44.04 -9.61
C THR A 710 -75.09 -43.93 -8.12
N GLU A 711 -75.52 -44.90 -7.32
CA GLU A 711 -75.26 -44.96 -5.88
C GLU A 711 -73.75 -45.13 -5.58
N ASP A 712 -73.06 -46.01 -6.30
CA ASP A 712 -71.60 -46.21 -6.19
C ASP A 712 -70.82 -44.94 -6.54
N VAL A 713 -71.22 -44.18 -7.57
CA VAL A 713 -70.55 -42.92 -7.96
C VAL A 713 -70.68 -41.85 -6.88
N VAL A 714 -71.87 -41.73 -6.27
CA VAL A 714 -72.08 -40.79 -5.16
C VAL A 714 -71.23 -41.20 -3.96
N GLU A 715 -71.25 -42.48 -3.62
CA GLU A 715 -70.48 -43.01 -2.50
C GLU A 715 -68.98 -42.77 -2.72
N ALA A 716 -68.44 -43.12 -3.89
CA ALA A 716 -67.05 -42.87 -4.25
C ALA A 716 -66.69 -41.37 -4.20
N SER A 717 -67.57 -40.48 -4.63
CA SER A 717 -67.35 -39.02 -4.59
C SER A 717 -67.36 -38.48 -3.16
N LYS A 718 -68.31 -38.90 -2.31
CA LYS A 718 -68.37 -38.51 -0.89
C LYS A 718 -67.16 -39.03 -0.11
N VAL A 719 -66.75 -40.26 -0.40
CA VAL A 719 -65.58 -40.88 0.22
C VAL A 719 -64.29 -40.17 -0.21
N SER A 720 -64.15 -39.82 -1.50
CA SER A 720 -62.97 -39.09 -2.03
C SER A 720 -62.79 -37.69 -1.47
N SER A 721 -63.89 -37.02 -1.18
CA SER A 721 -63.93 -35.62 -0.76
C SER A 721 -63.88 -35.45 0.75
N GLY A 722 -63.90 -36.56 1.49
CA GLY A 722 -64.06 -36.55 2.95
C GLY A 722 -65.45 -36.09 3.40
N ASN A 723 -66.42 -35.94 2.49
CA ASN A 723 -67.78 -35.49 2.80
C ASN A 723 -68.67 -36.68 3.24
N ILE A 724 -68.17 -37.46 4.19
CA ILE A 724 -68.84 -38.61 4.79
C ILE A 724 -68.63 -38.57 6.31
N THR A 725 -69.69 -38.79 7.06
CA THR A 725 -69.64 -38.91 8.53
C THR A 725 -69.53 -40.39 8.90
N LEU A 726 -68.51 -40.75 9.69
CA LEU A 726 -68.28 -42.10 10.19
C LEU A 726 -68.75 -42.21 11.63
N GLU A 727 -69.53 -43.24 11.94
CA GLU A 727 -70.01 -43.55 13.29
C GLU A 727 -69.23 -44.75 13.84
N TYR A 728 -68.10 -44.46 14.50
CA TYR A 728 -67.21 -45.51 15.03
C TYR A 728 -67.80 -46.24 16.24
N MET A 729 -67.64 -47.55 16.26
CA MET A 729 -67.98 -48.44 17.37
C MET A 729 -67.05 -49.65 17.40
N ASP A 730 -66.96 -50.32 18.55
CA ASP A 730 -66.19 -51.56 18.70
C ASP A 730 -67.01 -52.74 18.17
N ILE A 731 -66.49 -53.44 17.18
CA ILE A 731 -67.17 -54.54 16.48
C ILE A 731 -66.30 -55.78 16.50
N ASP A 732 -66.88 -56.95 16.82
CA ASP A 732 -66.22 -58.23 16.59
C ASP A 732 -66.21 -58.54 15.10
N PHE A 733 -65.04 -58.37 14.47
CA PHE A 733 -64.89 -58.54 13.03
C PHE A 733 -65.18 -59.98 12.59
N ARG A 734 -65.01 -60.96 13.48
CA ARG A 734 -65.37 -62.36 13.24
C ARG A 734 -66.86 -62.51 12.92
N GLU A 735 -67.73 -61.93 13.74
CA GLU A 735 -69.18 -62.02 13.55
C GLU A 735 -69.61 -61.33 12.25
N MET A 736 -69.04 -60.18 11.95
CA MET A 736 -69.33 -59.44 10.72
C MET A 736 -68.89 -60.21 9.45
N VAL A 737 -67.73 -60.87 9.48
CA VAL A 737 -67.27 -61.72 8.37
C VAL A 737 -68.18 -62.94 8.21
N GLN A 738 -68.58 -63.60 9.31
CA GLN A 738 -69.54 -64.73 9.27
C GLN A 738 -70.89 -64.31 8.69
N GLN A 739 -71.42 -63.16 9.13
CA GLN A 739 -72.68 -62.64 8.61
C GLN A 739 -72.59 -62.35 7.11
N THR A 740 -71.49 -61.70 6.68
CA THR A 740 -71.30 -61.35 5.25
C THR A 740 -71.16 -62.61 4.39
N GLU A 741 -70.47 -63.64 4.88
CA GLU A 741 -70.36 -64.93 4.19
C GLU A 741 -71.74 -65.58 4.02
N GLY A 742 -72.55 -65.62 5.09
CA GLY A 742 -73.91 -66.15 5.05
C GLY A 742 -74.82 -65.40 4.08
N GLU A 743 -74.73 -64.07 4.01
CA GLU A 743 -75.48 -63.25 3.05
C GLU A 743 -75.05 -63.48 1.59
N MET A 744 -73.80 -63.89 1.35
CA MET A 744 -73.26 -64.17 0.02
C MET A 744 -73.36 -65.65 -0.40
N ALA A 745 -73.81 -66.53 0.49
CA ALA A 745 -73.85 -67.98 0.28
C ALA A 745 -74.61 -68.40 -1.00
N GLU A 746 -75.76 -67.77 -1.29
CA GLU A 746 -76.54 -68.06 -2.50
C GLU A 746 -75.77 -67.71 -3.79
N LYS A 747 -75.02 -66.60 -3.77
CA LYS A 747 -74.20 -66.16 -4.92
C LYS A 747 -73.00 -67.09 -5.15
N PHE A 748 -72.37 -67.57 -4.08
CA PHE A 748 -71.31 -68.57 -4.18
C PHE A 748 -71.84 -69.92 -4.67
N ALA A 749 -72.98 -70.38 -4.15
CA ALA A 749 -73.63 -71.61 -4.57
C ALA A 749 -74.04 -71.59 -6.06
N ALA A 750 -74.57 -70.46 -6.55
CA ALA A 750 -74.95 -70.28 -7.96
C ALA A 750 -73.79 -70.51 -8.95
N ARG A 751 -72.53 -70.36 -8.51
CA ARG A 751 -71.33 -70.62 -9.31
C ARG A 751 -70.51 -71.83 -8.84
N ASN A 752 -71.09 -72.65 -7.98
CA ASN A 752 -70.45 -73.83 -7.40
C ASN A 752 -69.12 -73.53 -6.69
N LEU A 753 -69.04 -72.36 -6.02
CA LEU A 753 -67.86 -71.93 -5.26
C LEU A 753 -67.97 -72.42 -3.82
N SER A 754 -66.88 -73.00 -3.29
CA SER A 754 -66.83 -73.47 -1.90
C SER A 754 -66.07 -72.46 -1.03
N VAL A 755 -66.74 -71.79 -0.10
CA VAL A 755 -66.07 -70.85 0.83
C VAL A 755 -65.44 -71.63 1.99
N VAL A 756 -64.15 -71.40 2.24
CA VAL A 756 -63.42 -71.94 3.37
C VAL A 756 -63.14 -70.79 4.32
N LEU A 757 -63.83 -70.80 5.46
CA LEU A 757 -63.79 -69.74 6.45
C LEU A 757 -62.92 -70.17 7.64
N ASN A 758 -61.77 -69.52 7.82
CA ASN A 758 -60.85 -69.77 8.93
C ASN A 758 -60.90 -68.59 9.89
N LEU A 759 -61.48 -68.81 11.07
CA LEU A 759 -61.69 -67.75 12.08
C LEU A 759 -60.96 -68.09 13.38
N PRO A 760 -60.44 -67.08 14.09
CA PRO A 760 -59.82 -67.29 15.40
C PRO A 760 -60.88 -67.62 16.45
N GLU A 761 -60.50 -68.39 17.47
CA GLU A 761 -61.35 -68.62 18.65
C GLU A 761 -61.52 -67.34 19.50
N GLU A 762 -60.48 -66.52 19.56
CA GLU A 762 -60.53 -65.23 20.25
C GLU A 762 -61.31 -64.15 19.47
N ALA A 763 -61.95 -63.22 20.19
CA ALA A 763 -62.71 -62.12 19.60
C ALA A 763 -61.78 -61.14 18.87
N ALA A 764 -62.15 -60.77 17.64
CA ALA A 764 -61.35 -59.95 16.74
C ALA A 764 -61.90 -58.51 16.72
N VAL A 765 -61.78 -57.79 17.84
CA VAL A 765 -62.42 -56.48 18.02
C VAL A 765 -61.64 -55.36 17.30
N ILE A 766 -62.35 -54.58 16.47
CA ILE A 766 -61.83 -53.42 15.73
C ILE A 766 -62.73 -52.20 15.95
N HIS A 767 -62.16 -50.99 15.94
CA HIS A 767 -62.89 -49.72 16.12
C HIS A 767 -63.22 -49.09 14.75
N VAL A 768 -64.41 -49.34 14.23
CA VAL A 768 -64.82 -48.97 12.86
C VAL A 768 -66.29 -48.57 12.80
N ASP A 769 -66.74 -48.00 11.68
CA ASP A 769 -68.16 -47.84 11.38
C ASP A 769 -68.71 -49.15 10.81
N GLY A 770 -69.63 -49.79 11.52
CA GLY A 770 -70.13 -51.11 11.14
C GLY A 770 -70.80 -51.17 9.78
N ARG A 771 -71.51 -50.10 9.38
CA ARG A 771 -72.21 -50.06 8.09
C ARG A 771 -71.21 -49.92 6.95
N ARG A 772 -70.17 -49.11 7.14
CA ARG A 772 -69.10 -48.92 6.15
C ARG A 772 -68.18 -50.13 6.07
N MET A 773 -67.90 -50.78 7.19
CA MET A 773 -67.10 -52.00 7.21
C MET A 773 -67.83 -53.17 6.55
N TRP A 774 -69.13 -53.34 6.79
CA TRP A 774 -69.95 -54.31 6.03
C TRP A 774 -69.89 -54.02 4.52
N ARG A 775 -69.98 -52.75 4.11
CA ARG A 775 -69.86 -52.36 2.69
C ARG A 775 -68.48 -52.67 2.08
N VAL A 776 -67.39 -52.56 2.87
CA VAL A 776 -66.05 -53.00 2.46
C VAL A 776 -66.05 -54.51 2.19
N LEU A 777 -66.58 -55.31 3.13
CA LEU A 777 -66.67 -56.77 2.97
C LEU A 777 -67.57 -57.16 1.79
N GLU A 778 -68.75 -56.55 1.66
CA GLU A 778 -69.70 -56.79 0.55
C GLU A 778 -69.02 -56.59 -0.81
N ASN A 779 -68.23 -55.53 -0.96
CA ASN A 779 -67.50 -55.26 -2.20
C ASN A 779 -66.43 -56.31 -2.51
N ILE A 780 -65.75 -56.83 -1.49
CA ILE A 780 -64.65 -57.80 -1.66
C ILE A 780 -65.18 -59.22 -1.86
N PHE A 781 -66.13 -59.66 -1.04
CA PHE A 781 -66.83 -60.94 -1.20
C PHE A 781 -67.66 -60.97 -2.50
N GLY A 782 -68.32 -59.87 -2.84
CA GLY A 782 -69.05 -59.72 -4.10
C GLY A 782 -68.13 -59.79 -5.33
N ASN A 783 -66.90 -59.29 -5.22
CA ASN A 783 -65.87 -59.45 -6.26
C ASN A 783 -65.49 -60.93 -6.41
N ALA A 784 -65.19 -61.62 -5.30
CA ALA A 784 -64.85 -63.05 -5.32
C ALA A 784 -65.99 -63.91 -5.90
N ALA A 785 -67.24 -63.70 -5.48
CA ALA A 785 -68.39 -64.45 -6.01
C ALA A 785 -68.55 -64.30 -7.52
N LYS A 786 -68.19 -63.13 -8.06
CA LYS A 786 -68.42 -62.78 -9.46
C LYS A 786 -67.29 -63.15 -10.41
N TYR A 787 -66.05 -63.12 -9.94
CA TYR A 787 -64.86 -63.26 -10.77
C TYR A 787 -64.02 -64.49 -10.43
N ALA A 788 -64.35 -65.23 -9.37
CA ALA A 788 -63.69 -66.51 -9.10
C ALA A 788 -64.04 -67.57 -10.16
N MET A 789 -63.09 -68.47 -10.43
CA MET A 789 -63.27 -69.60 -11.32
C MET A 789 -64.34 -70.56 -10.77
N PRO A 790 -65.42 -70.86 -11.51
CA PRO A 790 -66.47 -71.78 -11.04
C PRO A 790 -65.91 -73.14 -10.58
N GLY A 791 -66.49 -73.73 -9.53
CA GLY A 791 -66.03 -75.02 -8.99
C GLY A 791 -64.79 -74.96 -8.10
N THR A 792 -64.24 -73.77 -7.81
CA THR A 792 -63.05 -73.59 -6.96
C THR A 792 -63.39 -73.16 -5.53
N ARG A 793 -62.36 -73.04 -4.69
CA ARG A 793 -62.48 -72.60 -3.29
C ARG A 793 -62.15 -71.12 -3.14
N VAL A 794 -62.90 -70.42 -2.30
CA VAL A 794 -62.61 -69.06 -1.85
C VAL A 794 -62.16 -69.14 -0.39
N TYR A 795 -60.95 -68.69 -0.08
CA TYR A 795 -60.41 -68.73 1.28
C TYR A 795 -60.61 -67.37 1.95
N ALA A 796 -61.29 -67.36 3.08
CA ALA A 796 -61.48 -66.20 3.94
C ALA A 796 -60.80 -66.47 5.28
N ASP A 797 -59.61 -65.90 5.48
CA ASP A 797 -58.78 -66.08 6.67
C ASP A 797 -58.84 -64.84 7.56
N LEU A 798 -59.33 -64.97 8.78
CA LEU A 798 -59.21 -63.95 9.82
C LEU A 798 -58.13 -64.38 10.81
N SER A 799 -57.18 -63.50 11.06
CA SER A 799 -56.08 -63.73 12.01
C SER A 799 -55.93 -62.54 12.93
N VAL A 800 -55.60 -62.82 14.19
CA VAL A 800 -55.45 -61.81 15.23
C VAL A 800 -54.03 -61.92 15.77
N SER A 801 -53.36 -60.77 15.89
CA SER A 801 -52.03 -60.64 16.49
C SER A 801 -52.10 -59.77 17.76
N GLU A 802 -50.96 -59.46 18.39
CA GLU A 802 -50.93 -58.56 19.55
C GLU A 802 -51.38 -57.13 19.22
N SER A 803 -51.10 -56.65 18.00
CA SER A 803 -51.30 -55.25 17.61
C SER A 803 -52.35 -55.04 16.52
N GLU A 804 -52.66 -56.05 15.71
CA GLU A 804 -53.57 -55.91 14.56
C GLU A 804 -54.48 -57.12 14.37
N VAL A 805 -55.66 -56.85 13.81
CA VAL A 805 -56.59 -57.85 13.24
C VAL A 805 -56.44 -57.80 11.72
N LYS A 806 -56.16 -58.96 11.10
CA LYS A 806 -55.95 -59.09 9.66
C LYS A 806 -56.95 -60.05 9.04
N PHE A 807 -57.71 -59.55 8.06
CA PHE A 807 -58.60 -60.35 7.22
C PHE A 807 -58.00 -60.50 5.81
N SER A 808 -58.03 -61.73 5.28
CA SER A 808 -57.46 -62.09 3.98
C SER A 808 -58.50 -62.85 3.16
N LEU A 809 -58.92 -62.32 2.01
CA LEU A 809 -59.78 -63.03 1.06
C LEU A 809 -58.96 -63.41 -0.18
N LYS A 810 -58.98 -64.70 -0.55
CA LYS A 810 -58.22 -65.25 -1.69
C LYS A 810 -59.11 -66.12 -2.58
N ASN A 811 -59.02 -65.94 -3.89
CA ASN A 811 -59.63 -66.83 -4.87
C ASN A 811 -58.76 -66.95 -6.14
N VAL A 812 -58.99 -68.02 -6.91
CA VAL A 812 -58.48 -68.12 -8.27
C VAL A 812 -59.50 -67.46 -9.20
N SER A 813 -59.06 -66.52 -10.03
CA SER A 813 -59.94 -65.82 -10.98
C SER A 813 -60.26 -66.69 -12.18
N GLU A 814 -61.44 -66.50 -12.77
CA GLU A 814 -61.85 -67.15 -14.02
C GLU A 814 -61.05 -66.67 -15.23
N GLN A 815 -60.54 -65.43 -15.18
CA GLN A 815 -59.73 -64.83 -16.24
C GLN A 815 -58.35 -64.42 -15.70
N GLN A 816 -57.35 -64.44 -16.57
CA GLN A 816 -56.00 -64.02 -16.22
C GLN A 816 -55.95 -62.53 -15.86
N LEU A 817 -55.35 -62.21 -14.71
CA LEU A 817 -55.25 -60.85 -14.19
C LEU A 817 -54.01 -60.15 -14.79
N ASN A 818 -54.16 -59.64 -16.01
CA ASN A 818 -53.08 -58.93 -16.75
C ASN A 818 -53.00 -57.42 -16.42
N ILE A 819 -53.29 -57.06 -15.17
CA ILE A 819 -53.36 -55.68 -14.68
C ILE A 819 -52.66 -55.58 -13.32
N SER A 820 -52.04 -54.45 -13.03
CA SER A 820 -51.38 -54.25 -11.73
C SER A 820 -52.39 -54.10 -10.59
N ALA A 821 -51.99 -54.42 -9.36
CA ALA A 821 -52.83 -54.27 -8.19
C ALA A 821 -53.24 -52.80 -7.96
N ASP A 822 -52.33 -51.84 -8.17
CA ASP A 822 -52.63 -50.42 -8.02
C ASP A 822 -53.69 -49.98 -9.02
N GLU A 823 -53.52 -50.35 -10.29
CA GLU A 823 -54.45 -50.00 -11.38
C GLU A 823 -55.84 -50.65 -11.18
N LEU A 824 -55.91 -51.89 -10.65
CA LEU A 824 -57.19 -52.55 -10.36
C LEU A 824 -57.95 -51.91 -9.17
N THR A 825 -57.25 -51.13 -8.33
CA THR A 825 -57.88 -50.34 -7.26
C THR A 825 -58.26 -48.91 -7.68
N GLU A 826 -57.92 -48.49 -8.90
CA GLU A 826 -58.35 -47.20 -9.45
C GLU A 826 -59.85 -47.20 -9.84
N ARG A 827 -60.44 -46.00 -9.91
CA ARG A 827 -61.86 -45.83 -10.21
C ARG A 827 -62.18 -46.16 -11.66
N PHE A 828 -63.28 -46.88 -11.87
CA PHE A 828 -63.79 -47.28 -13.19
C PHE A 828 -62.89 -48.25 -13.97
N ILE A 829 -61.85 -48.78 -13.33
CA ILE A 829 -60.97 -49.78 -13.92
C ILE A 829 -61.53 -51.18 -13.68
N ARG A 830 -61.37 -52.05 -14.69
CA ARG A 830 -61.84 -53.44 -14.69
C ARG A 830 -60.75 -54.30 -15.35
N GLY A 831 -60.51 -55.50 -14.82
CA GLY A 831 -59.47 -56.40 -15.32
C GLY A 831 -59.84 -57.24 -16.54
N ASP A 832 -61.03 -57.08 -17.14
CA ASP A 832 -61.45 -57.85 -18.33
C ASP A 832 -61.15 -57.13 -19.66
N ILE A 833 -60.99 -57.93 -20.73
CA ILE A 833 -60.76 -57.45 -22.11
C ILE A 833 -62.11 -57.26 -22.85
N SER A 834 -63.23 -57.79 -22.32
CA SER A 834 -64.56 -57.74 -22.93
C SER A 834 -65.58 -57.04 -22.03
N ARG A 835 -65.92 -55.78 -22.38
CA ARG A 835 -66.85 -54.87 -21.66
C ARG A 835 -68.29 -55.41 -21.40
N SER A 836 -68.59 -56.67 -21.71
CA SER A 836 -69.90 -57.31 -21.59
C SER A 836 -70.25 -57.81 -20.18
N THR A 837 -69.29 -57.91 -19.24
CA THR A 837 -69.60 -58.34 -17.85
C THR A 837 -70.23 -57.20 -17.02
N GLU A 838 -71.16 -57.54 -16.12
CA GLU A 838 -71.78 -56.55 -15.21
C GLU A 838 -70.76 -56.01 -14.20
N GLY A 839 -70.88 -54.77 -13.69
CA GLY A 839 -70.01 -54.19 -12.64
C GLY A 839 -69.61 -52.73 -12.89
N SER A 840 -69.38 -51.96 -11.82
CA SER A 840 -69.11 -50.51 -11.84
C SER A 840 -67.64 -50.12 -11.96
N GLY A 841 -66.72 -51.03 -11.59
CA GLY A 841 -65.30 -50.68 -11.44
C GLY A 841 -65.03 -49.74 -10.27
N LEU A 842 -66.00 -49.52 -9.38
CA LEU A 842 -65.87 -48.64 -8.22
C LEU A 842 -65.70 -49.41 -6.90
N GLY A 843 -66.20 -50.64 -6.81
CA GLY A 843 -66.26 -51.41 -5.56
C GLY A 843 -64.92 -51.56 -4.83
N LEU A 844 -63.84 -51.92 -5.52
CA LEU A 844 -62.51 -52.05 -4.90
C LEU A 844 -61.94 -50.69 -4.45
N SER A 845 -62.14 -49.63 -5.26
CA SER A 845 -61.71 -48.28 -4.90
C SER A 845 -62.47 -47.71 -3.69
N ILE A 846 -63.76 -48.04 -3.57
CA ILE A 846 -64.61 -47.70 -2.41
C ILE A 846 -64.14 -48.49 -1.19
N ALA A 847 -63.91 -49.81 -1.33
CA ALA A 847 -63.43 -50.67 -0.25
C ALA A 847 -62.07 -50.19 0.30
N LYS A 848 -61.13 -49.85 -0.58
CA LYS A 848 -59.83 -49.27 -0.22
C LYS A 848 -60.00 -47.96 0.54
N SER A 849 -60.72 -47.01 -0.05
CA SER A 849 -60.87 -45.67 0.53
C SER A 849 -61.63 -45.68 1.86
N LEU A 850 -62.66 -46.53 2.01
CA LEU A 850 -63.38 -46.71 3.28
C LEU A 850 -62.52 -47.38 4.36
N THR A 851 -61.67 -48.34 3.97
CA THR A 851 -60.73 -48.98 4.91
C THR A 851 -59.71 -47.96 5.42
N GLU A 852 -59.09 -47.21 4.51
CA GLU A 852 -58.09 -46.19 4.83
C GLU A 852 -58.67 -45.04 5.67
N MET A 853 -59.89 -44.57 5.36
CA MET A 853 -60.55 -43.51 6.13
C MET A 853 -60.93 -43.95 7.55
N GLN A 854 -61.13 -45.25 7.76
CA GLN A 854 -61.36 -45.84 9.10
C GLN A 854 -60.05 -46.17 9.83
N GLY A 855 -58.88 -45.77 9.30
CA GLY A 855 -57.57 -46.01 9.91
C GLY A 855 -57.00 -47.41 9.69
N GLY A 856 -57.59 -48.19 8.79
CA GLY A 856 -57.09 -49.49 8.37
C GLY A 856 -56.17 -49.42 7.15
N VAL A 857 -55.52 -50.54 6.84
CA VAL A 857 -54.69 -50.71 5.64
C VAL A 857 -55.35 -51.71 4.70
N PHE A 858 -55.46 -51.37 3.42
CA PHE A 858 -56.00 -52.22 2.36
C PHE A 858 -54.91 -52.53 1.34
N GLU A 859 -54.59 -53.81 1.15
CA GLU A 859 -53.56 -54.27 0.21
C GLU A 859 -54.16 -55.28 -0.76
N LEU A 860 -53.92 -55.07 -2.05
CA LEU A 860 -54.31 -56.00 -3.11
C LEU A 860 -53.04 -56.68 -3.66
N TYR A 861 -53.07 -58.00 -3.75
CA TYR A 861 -52.00 -58.82 -4.30
C TYR A 861 -52.56 -59.64 -5.45
N LEU A 862 -51.89 -59.54 -6.60
CA LEU A 862 -52.22 -60.27 -7.82
C LEU A 862 -51.00 -61.10 -8.23
N ASP A 863 -51.19 -62.39 -8.51
CA ASP A 863 -50.13 -63.27 -9.01
C ASP A 863 -50.72 -64.30 -10.00
N GLY A 864 -50.54 -64.05 -11.29
CA GLY A 864 -51.19 -64.82 -12.36
C GLY A 864 -52.71 -64.73 -12.26
N ASP A 865 -53.34 -65.83 -11.84
CA ASP A 865 -54.80 -65.92 -11.66
C ASP A 865 -55.21 -65.77 -10.18
N LEU A 866 -54.25 -65.58 -9.26
CA LEU A 866 -54.53 -65.39 -7.84
C LEU A 866 -54.98 -63.96 -7.56
N PHE A 867 -56.20 -63.81 -7.04
CA PHE A 867 -56.70 -62.57 -6.47
C PHE A 867 -56.65 -62.68 -4.94
N LYS A 868 -55.96 -61.75 -4.27
CA LYS A 868 -55.84 -61.71 -2.81
C LYS A 868 -55.99 -60.29 -2.27
N VAL A 869 -56.93 -60.07 -1.36
CA VAL A 869 -57.09 -58.80 -0.62
C VAL A 869 -56.76 -59.03 0.85
N ASP A 870 -55.88 -58.19 1.40
CA ASP A 870 -55.58 -58.13 2.83
C ASP A 870 -56.08 -56.80 3.42
N ILE A 871 -56.90 -56.88 4.47
CA ILE A 871 -57.36 -55.74 5.27
C ILE A 871 -56.80 -55.85 6.69
N ARG A 872 -56.21 -54.78 7.20
CA ARG A 872 -55.62 -54.73 8.54
C ARG A 872 -56.15 -53.55 9.34
N PHE A 873 -56.56 -53.80 10.58
CA PHE A 873 -56.94 -52.76 11.54
C PHE A 873 -56.19 -52.95 12.86
N PRO A 874 -55.92 -51.87 13.60
CA PRO A 874 -55.43 -51.98 14.98
C PRO A 874 -56.39 -52.80 15.83
N ARG A 875 -55.85 -53.76 16.61
CA ARG A 875 -56.65 -54.58 17.53
C ARG A 875 -57.07 -53.74 18.73
N ILE A 876 -58.37 -53.71 19.01
CA ILE A 876 -58.89 -53.21 20.29
C ILE A 876 -58.90 -54.38 21.26
N LYS A 877 -58.24 -54.23 22.40
CA LYS A 877 -58.36 -55.20 23.48
C LYS A 877 -59.69 -54.95 24.19
N PRO A 878 -60.59 -55.94 24.29
CA PRO A 878 -61.75 -55.78 25.15
C PRO A 878 -61.26 -55.51 26.58
N MET A 879 -61.82 -54.49 27.23
CA MET A 879 -61.57 -54.18 28.64
C MET A 879 -62.12 -55.27 29.54
#